data_AF-A0A1Y1WVN0-F1
#
_entry.id   AF-A0A1Y1WVN0-F1
#
_cell.length_a   1.000
_cell.length_b   1.000
_cell.length_c   1.000
_cell.angle_alpha   90.00
_cell.angle_beta   90.00
_cell.angle_gamma   90.00
#
_symmetry.space_group_name_H-M   'P 1'
#
loop_
_entity.id
_entity.type
_entity.pdbx_description
1 polymer ?
#
loop_
_entity_poly.entity_id
_entity_poly.type
_entity_poly.pdbx_seq_one_letter_code
_entity_poly.pdbx_strand_id
1 'polypeptide(L)'
;MKYLFLLVSLLILYINKSYQSDRIAFLDIHGEDPTVGDAIVIQSTDSKGRDIYGMIDAGLNTMESYSTVDYYFRKNNITELEWFLITHAHADHYGGLHKIVENPKINIKVVYAKKYNNIDSYKCKDGQSIKDFRIERLNQWNEIINKVKDRGIPVTYINSSSEIVKNYLSLGNYQFKLLNVDEVFTKFKSYCDKKNVCNENSNSVVAVGKNNNKYYYLNADIDTYPSAFKNLSDAYKNAYYDHRVDKLVKKAKQLFNIDHFDVYKVSHHGASYNNIQEAFNEAKADKCIITKTRNGTPSLDELLTKIRKVNNDTEIFFSGDGTVIVNQDKYGEIKVDKQTDEHAIIELDKSKVKEQWIYNTATNKCLFDPGTFNIRAKLNKCTDDDTSKWYVLSTDKGIQFRSKANPDRCLFTNKYGNVLLNQCDYRSFYHYGGDEENTHKINTIQSIFSRKTCLGIYNATEINNKSFRLHLNNCDLNDDLQQTWSFWNENPAETKIVKIFNKNTNKCLRAPTSFTFRPLFEKCDDTVRSKWLISSSSKGYIRSLQYPDWCINFTTKKKGTLSLRQCDTDDIIFNYPTSSQDTITSPLDTTKCLGIFEEDRGKETSRLNLNNCDKSKSEQHWEIQYVNQSSSTKPIATTTTTTTTRTITTTRTTTTTTTTTVKPLPTINLNDPKWIYNNYYKQCLSPQNAIDKKPLLKDCENTNRFKWYISPYPKGYFHSGYDTNRCLNLLDPVNGKIKVSQCNSSTIFEYKNNHIYSDGDNQRCVGIGDPENITGTYLKDCVNDSDQEWSIWDRNPIDIINANSHTVWIFNKKLNKCLLAGTQATNRPVMGDCNNKRAKWDAPISGEGFFKSLSLKDYCIGVKNITRGTIIMNPCDHTAIISNVNKTIKSSLANNKCVGLLENDNSKLNLNPCNESNKDQHWEIVETNPLL
;
A
#
# COMPACT_ATOMS: atom_id res chain seq x y z
N MET A 1 59.81 -0.82 13.34
CA MET A 1 58.61 -1.31 14.06
C MET A 1 57.28 -0.82 13.46
N LYS A 2 57.03 0.49 13.29
CA LYS A 2 55.75 1.01 12.73
C LYS A 2 55.38 0.47 11.34
N TYR A 3 56.35 0.34 10.43
CA TYR A 3 56.12 -0.22 9.10
C TYR A 3 55.83 -1.73 9.11
N LEU A 4 56.46 -2.48 10.01
CA LEU A 4 56.19 -3.91 10.18
C LEU A 4 54.77 -4.14 10.73
N PHE A 5 54.34 -3.30 11.68
CA PHE A 5 52.98 -3.36 12.20
C PHE A 5 51.94 -3.02 11.13
N LEU A 6 52.16 -1.98 10.32
CA LEU A 6 51.29 -1.63 9.20
C LEU A 6 51.23 -2.74 8.14
N LEU A 7 52.37 -3.36 7.81
CA LEU A 7 52.44 -4.42 6.81
C LEU A 7 51.77 -5.71 7.32
N VAL A 8 51.93 -6.04 8.60
CA VAL A 8 51.21 -7.15 9.24
C VAL A 8 49.72 -6.86 9.34
N SER A 9 49.30 -5.64 9.69
CA SER A 9 47.88 -5.26 9.69
C SER A 9 47.27 -5.29 8.29
N LEU A 10 47.98 -4.83 7.26
CA LEU A 10 47.55 -4.92 5.87
C LEU A 10 47.52 -6.36 5.39
N LEU A 11 48.48 -7.20 5.77
CA LEU A 11 48.49 -8.62 5.46
C LEU A 11 47.35 -9.35 6.15
N ILE A 12 47.06 -9.06 7.44
CA ILE A 12 45.91 -9.61 8.17
C ILE A 12 44.60 -9.14 7.54
N LEU A 13 44.48 -7.87 7.14
CA LEU A 13 43.31 -7.36 6.43
C LEU A 13 43.17 -7.99 5.04
N TYR A 14 44.26 -8.25 4.33
CA TYR A 14 44.26 -8.89 3.00
C TYR A 14 43.94 -10.38 3.08
N ILE A 15 44.52 -11.08 4.05
CA ILE A 15 44.23 -12.47 4.39
C ILE A 15 42.75 -12.60 4.80
N ASN A 16 42.23 -11.71 5.66
CA ASN A 16 40.82 -11.76 6.09
C ASN A 16 39.83 -11.33 4.99
N LYS A 17 40.21 -10.40 4.09
CA LYS A 17 39.37 -9.99 2.95
C LYS A 17 39.37 -11.03 1.82
N SER A 18 40.29 -11.99 1.85
CA SER A 18 40.43 -13.08 0.86
C SER A 18 39.64 -14.35 1.22
N TYR A 19 38.90 -14.39 2.34
CA TYR A 19 38.17 -15.59 2.76
C TYR A 19 36.68 -15.31 2.90
N GLN A 20 36.01 -15.19 1.76
CA GLN A 20 34.55 -15.15 1.72
C GLN A 20 34.02 -16.59 1.67
N SER A 21 33.19 -16.96 2.64
CA SER A 21 32.60 -18.29 2.72
C SER A 21 31.52 -18.48 1.66
N ASP A 22 31.49 -19.67 1.06
CA ASP A 22 30.35 -20.10 0.25
C ASP A 22 29.10 -20.13 1.15
N ARG A 23 27.92 -19.83 0.61
CA ARG A 23 26.70 -19.85 1.43
C ARG A 23 25.42 -20.15 0.67
N ILE A 24 24.46 -20.75 1.39
CA ILE A 24 23.10 -21.00 0.92
C ILE A 24 22.14 -20.31 1.89
N ALA A 25 21.38 -19.34 1.38
CA ALA A 25 20.40 -18.58 2.16
C ALA A 25 18.97 -19.04 1.82
N PHE A 26 18.26 -19.50 2.84
CA PHE A 26 16.83 -19.82 2.80
C PHE A 26 16.08 -18.59 3.31
N LEU A 27 15.45 -17.87 2.38
CA LEU A 27 14.88 -16.55 2.67
C LEU A 27 13.57 -16.66 3.47
N ASP A 28 13.35 -15.68 4.33
CA ASP A 28 12.11 -15.52 5.06
C ASP A 28 11.07 -14.76 4.22
N ILE A 29 10.39 -15.50 3.36
CA ILE A 29 9.37 -14.97 2.44
C ILE A 29 7.95 -15.05 3.00
N HIS A 30 7.80 -15.36 4.30
CA HIS A 30 6.49 -15.55 4.94
C HIS A 30 5.80 -14.21 5.19
N GLY A 31 4.47 -14.17 5.03
CA GLY A 31 3.65 -13.01 5.34
C GLY A 31 2.78 -13.21 6.60
N GLU A 32 1.70 -12.43 6.72
CA GLU A 32 0.71 -12.54 7.82
C GLU A 32 -0.12 -13.85 7.78
N ASP A 33 -0.35 -14.37 6.57
CA ASP A 33 -0.85 -15.73 6.35
C ASP A 33 0.38 -16.66 6.41
N PRO A 34 0.34 -17.85 7.08
CA PRO A 34 1.44 -18.83 7.13
C PRO A 34 1.77 -19.44 5.76
N THR A 35 1.71 -18.62 4.71
CA THR A 35 1.99 -18.91 3.32
C THR A 35 3.41 -19.43 3.24
N VAL A 36 3.45 -20.68 2.84
CA VAL A 36 4.64 -21.48 2.61
C VAL A 36 5.21 -21.15 1.25
N GLY A 37 6.51 -21.40 1.09
CA GLY A 37 7.18 -21.30 -0.20
C GLY A 37 8.69 -21.47 -0.05
N ASP A 38 9.36 -21.54 -1.21
CA ASP A 38 10.81 -21.67 -1.28
C ASP A 38 11.41 -20.49 -2.05
N ALA A 39 12.41 -19.85 -1.44
CA ALA A 39 13.30 -18.93 -2.12
C ALA A 39 14.71 -19.13 -1.56
N ILE A 40 15.59 -19.75 -2.35
CA ILE A 40 16.92 -20.18 -1.91
C ILE A 40 17.97 -19.51 -2.79
N VAL A 41 18.80 -18.66 -2.20
CA VAL A 41 19.90 -17.98 -2.90
C VAL A 41 21.22 -18.65 -2.53
N ILE A 42 21.98 -19.06 -3.54
CA ILE A 42 23.27 -19.71 -3.38
C ILE A 42 24.34 -18.72 -3.83
N GLN A 43 25.34 -18.49 -2.99
CA GLN A 43 26.53 -17.72 -3.32
C GLN A 43 27.74 -18.64 -3.32
N SER A 44 28.58 -18.46 -4.33
CA SER A 44 29.93 -18.99 -4.36
C SER A 44 30.89 -18.00 -4.99
N THR A 45 32.16 -18.37 -5.12
CA THR A 45 33.18 -17.58 -5.81
C THR A 45 33.57 -18.24 -7.12
N ASP A 46 33.74 -17.45 -8.18
CA ASP A 46 34.31 -17.94 -9.43
C ASP A 46 35.83 -18.16 -9.32
N SER A 47 36.45 -18.65 -10.40
CA SER A 47 37.91 -18.87 -10.48
C SER A 47 38.77 -17.62 -10.26
N LYS A 48 38.18 -16.42 -10.29
CA LYS A 48 38.84 -15.13 -10.03
C LYS A 48 38.54 -14.60 -8.62
N GLY A 49 37.85 -15.38 -7.78
CA GLY A 49 37.45 -14.98 -6.43
C GLY A 49 36.29 -13.98 -6.40
N ARG A 50 35.53 -13.83 -7.49
CA ARG A 50 34.37 -12.93 -7.54
C ARG A 50 33.12 -13.67 -7.09
N ASP A 51 32.29 -13.00 -6.30
CA ASP A 51 30.98 -13.52 -5.91
C ASP A 51 30.11 -13.77 -7.15
N ILE A 52 29.55 -14.97 -7.22
CA ILE A 52 28.58 -15.40 -8.22
C ILE A 52 27.40 -16.06 -7.53
N TYR A 53 26.23 -15.92 -8.14
CA TYR A 53 24.97 -16.26 -7.50
C TYR A 53 24.14 -17.18 -8.38
N GLY A 54 23.49 -18.14 -7.74
CA GLY A 54 22.45 -18.98 -8.33
C GLY A 54 21.22 -18.95 -7.43
N MET A 55 20.06 -19.29 -7.96
CA MET A 55 18.82 -19.28 -7.19
C MET A 55 17.97 -20.51 -7.49
N ILE A 56 17.38 -21.09 -6.45
CA ILE A 56 16.40 -22.16 -6.54
C ILE A 56 15.09 -21.61 -5.97
N ASP A 57 14.07 -21.54 -6.81
CA ASP A 57 12.76 -20.94 -6.51
C ASP A 57 12.82 -19.47 -6.05
N ALA A 58 11.68 -18.79 -6.00
CA ALA A 58 11.51 -17.36 -5.72
C ALA A 58 10.28 -17.03 -4.86
N GLY A 59 9.70 -18.02 -4.21
CA GLY A 59 8.57 -17.82 -3.33
C GLY A 59 7.28 -17.47 -4.09
N LEU A 60 6.36 -16.84 -3.36
CA LEU A 60 5.03 -16.48 -3.83
C LEU A 60 5.02 -15.28 -4.78
N ASN A 61 3.96 -15.22 -5.58
CA ASN A 61 3.58 -14.00 -6.32
C ASN A 61 2.89 -12.98 -5.38
N THR A 62 3.58 -12.55 -4.34
CA THR A 62 3.15 -11.48 -3.42
C THR A 62 4.18 -10.36 -3.40
N MET A 63 3.84 -9.20 -2.82
CA MET A 63 4.83 -8.12 -2.67
C MET A 63 5.75 -8.40 -1.49
N GLU A 64 5.20 -9.01 -0.45
CA GLU A 64 5.85 -9.49 0.76
C GLU A 64 7.03 -10.40 0.39
N SER A 65 6.75 -11.54 -0.26
CA SER A 65 7.75 -12.52 -0.69
C SER A 65 8.84 -11.89 -1.58
N TYR A 66 8.43 -11.09 -2.58
CA TYR A 66 9.38 -10.41 -3.45
C TYR A 66 10.24 -9.37 -2.72
N SER A 67 9.69 -8.65 -1.74
CA SER A 67 10.43 -7.61 -1.01
C SER A 67 11.57 -8.21 -0.19
N THR A 68 11.38 -9.41 0.38
CA THR A 68 12.47 -10.15 1.04
C THR A 68 13.57 -10.51 0.04
N VAL A 69 13.21 -11.04 -1.13
CA VAL A 69 14.17 -11.38 -2.19
C VAL A 69 14.93 -10.13 -2.65
N ASP A 70 14.23 -9.05 -2.99
CA ASP A 70 14.81 -7.79 -3.43
C ASP A 70 15.70 -7.14 -2.35
N TYR A 71 15.28 -7.18 -1.08
CA TYR A 71 16.11 -6.72 0.03
C TYR A 71 17.39 -7.54 0.13
N TYR A 72 17.32 -8.87 0.07
CA TYR A 72 18.50 -9.73 0.09
C TYR A 72 19.43 -9.43 -1.08
N PHE A 73 18.87 -9.23 -2.28
CA PHE A 73 19.65 -8.88 -3.48
C PHE A 73 20.36 -7.55 -3.30
N ARG A 74 19.66 -6.49 -2.89
CA ARG A 74 20.26 -5.16 -2.67
C ARG A 74 21.32 -5.18 -1.57
N LYS A 75 21.04 -5.84 -0.45
CA LYS A 75 21.96 -5.95 0.69
C LYS A 75 23.27 -6.65 0.32
N ASN A 76 23.21 -7.62 -0.60
CA ASN A 76 24.36 -8.38 -1.05
C ASN A 76 24.88 -7.94 -2.43
N ASN A 77 24.42 -6.80 -2.96
CA ASN A 77 24.79 -6.28 -4.28
C ASN A 77 24.63 -7.31 -5.43
N ILE A 78 23.59 -8.14 -5.37
CA ILE A 78 23.29 -9.14 -6.39
C ILE A 78 22.63 -8.43 -7.58
N THR A 79 23.33 -8.39 -8.70
CA THR A 79 22.83 -7.84 -9.97
C THR A 79 22.78 -8.89 -11.07
N GLU A 80 23.32 -10.09 -10.84
CA GLU A 80 23.38 -11.17 -11.82
C GLU A 80 23.21 -12.52 -11.14
N LEU A 81 22.42 -13.40 -11.76
CA LEU A 81 22.28 -14.81 -11.44
C LEU A 81 22.85 -15.64 -12.61
N GLU A 82 23.82 -16.49 -12.31
CA GLU A 82 24.41 -17.46 -13.24
C GLU A 82 23.36 -18.44 -13.76
N TRP A 83 22.41 -18.78 -12.90
CA TRP A 83 21.25 -19.59 -13.25
C TRP A 83 20.13 -19.43 -12.23
N PHE A 84 18.91 -19.70 -12.68
CA PHE A 84 17.73 -19.81 -11.84
C PHE A 84 17.10 -21.19 -12.07
N LEU A 85 16.83 -21.97 -11.01
CA LEU A 85 16.16 -23.26 -11.09
C LEU A 85 14.75 -23.15 -10.54
N ILE A 86 13.75 -23.49 -11.35
CA ILE A 86 12.37 -23.70 -10.89
C ILE A 86 12.21 -25.19 -10.58
N THR A 87 11.88 -25.53 -9.33
CA THR A 87 11.76 -26.92 -8.90
C THR A 87 10.49 -27.58 -9.45
N HIS A 88 9.35 -26.88 -9.40
CA HIS A 88 8.08 -27.30 -9.99
C HIS A 88 7.09 -26.14 -10.17
N ALA A 89 5.93 -26.44 -10.77
CA ALA A 89 4.95 -25.44 -11.20
C ALA A 89 3.88 -25.10 -10.14
N HIS A 90 4.28 -24.87 -8.88
CA HIS A 90 3.43 -24.22 -7.88
C HIS A 90 3.84 -22.78 -7.58
N ALA A 91 2.83 -21.96 -7.25
CA ALA A 91 2.95 -20.51 -7.19
C ALA A 91 3.84 -20.00 -6.06
N ASP A 92 4.02 -20.79 -5.01
CA ASP A 92 4.91 -20.57 -3.87
C ASP A 92 6.38 -20.94 -4.13
N HIS A 93 6.67 -21.46 -5.32
CA HIS A 93 8.02 -21.76 -5.78
C HIS A 93 8.45 -20.78 -6.87
N TYR A 94 7.72 -20.67 -7.98
CA TYR A 94 8.13 -19.77 -9.06
C TYR A 94 7.49 -18.39 -8.99
N GLY A 95 6.51 -18.17 -8.12
CA GLY A 95 5.63 -17.00 -8.18
C GLY A 95 6.37 -15.68 -8.13
N GLY A 96 7.42 -15.55 -7.32
CA GLY A 96 8.24 -14.33 -7.25
C GLY A 96 9.07 -14.03 -8.51
N LEU A 97 9.29 -15.02 -9.38
CA LEU A 97 10.15 -14.89 -10.58
C LEU A 97 9.64 -13.79 -11.53
N HIS A 98 8.33 -13.59 -11.64
CA HIS A 98 7.77 -12.56 -12.53
C HIS A 98 8.34 -11.16 -12.22
N LYS A 99 8.44 -10.79 -10.93
CA LYS A 99 9.00 -9.50 -10.49
C LYS A 99 10.52 -9.43 -10.64
N ILE A 100 11.22 -10.54 -10.43
CA ILE A 100 12.66 -10.60 -10.63
C ILE A 100 13.00 -10.33 -12.10
N VAL A 101 12.26 -10.94 -13.04
CA VAL A 101 12.42 -10.74 -14.49
C VAL A 101 12.05 -9.32 -14.93
N GLU A 102 11.03 -8.73 -14.30
CA GLU A 102 10.60 -7.35 -14.55
C GLU A 102 11.59 -6.30 -14.00
N ASN A 103 12.47 -6.69 -13.07
CA ASN A 103 13.47 -5.78 -12.50
C ASN A 103 14.68 -5.62 -13.44
N PRO A 104 14.88 -4.45 -14.08
CA PRO A 104 15.93 -4.27 -15.06
C PRO A 104 17.35 -4.29 -14.47
N LYS A 105 17.49 -4.24 -13.13
CA LYS A 105 18.79 -4.28 -12.44
C LYS A 105 19.31 -5.70 -12.22
N ILE A 106 18.48 -6.71 -12.43
CA ILE A 106 18.84 -8.11 -12.23
C ILE A 106 18.96 -8.79 -13.59
N ASN A 107 20.14 -9.32 -13.88
CA ASN A 107 20.40 -10.15 -15.05
C ASN A 107 20.27 -11.64 -14.66
N ILE A 108 19.53 -12.43 -15.44
CA ILE A 108 19.47 -13.89 -15.26
C ILE A 108 20.03 -14.52 -16.53
N LYS A 109 21.12 -15.29 -16.43
CA LYS A 109 21.75 -15.89 -17.61
C LYS A 109 20.94 -17.03 -18.22
N VAL A 110 20.27 -17.83 -17.39
CA VAL A 110 19.46 -18.96 -17.84
C VAL A 110 18.48 -19.38 -16.75
N VAL A 111 17.27 -19.78 -17.16
CA VAL A 111 16.28 -20.43 -16.31
C VAL A 111 16.23 -21.91 -16.64
N TYR A 112 16.39 -22.76 -15.64
CA TYR A 112 16.20 -24.21 -15.72
C TYR A 112 14.85 -24.59 -15.12
N ALA A 113 14.09 -25.43 -15.82
CA ALA A 113 12.77 -25.88 -15.36
C ALA A 113 12.43 -27.25 -15.96
N LYS A 114 11.47 -27.96 -15.37
CA LYS A 114 10.78 -29.04 -16.09
C LYS A 114 9.69 -28.46 -16.98
N LYS A 115 9.32 -29.18 -18.04
CA LYS A 115 8.11 -28.82 -18.80
C LYS A 115 6.90 -29.11 -17.93
N TYR A 116 6.05 -28.11 -17.71
CA TYR A 116 4.76 -28.33 -17.07
C TYR A 116 3.80 -29.01 -18.05
N ASN A 117 3.40 -30.25 -17.75
CA ASN A 117 2.60 -31.09 -18.67
C ASN A 117 1.08 -31.02 -18.41
N ASN A 118 0.64 -30.11 -17.53
CA ASN A 118 -0.77 -29.88 -17.25
C ASN A 118 -1.51 -31.12 -16.69
N ILE A 119 -0.87 -31.83 -15.76
CA ILE A 119 -1.40 -33.07 -15.16
C ILE A 119 -1.87 -32.84 -13.71
N ASP A 120 -1.56 -31.68 -13.12
CA ASP A 120 -2.00 -31.31 -11.78
C ASP A 120 -3.54 -31.34 -11.67
N SER A 121 -4.03 -31.90 -10.58
CA SER A 121 -5.45 -32.14 -10.32
C SER A 121 -5.80 -32.04 -8.84
N TYR A 122 -4.86 -31.57 -8.02
CA TYR A 122 -5.03 -31.41 -6.58
C TYR A 122 -5.60 -30.03 -6.26
N LYS A 123 -6.64 -29.98 -5.40
CA LYS A 123 -7.33 -28.75 -4.94
C LYS A 123 -7.95 -27.88 -6.05
N CYS A 124 -8.90 -28.43 -6.81
CA CYS A 124 -9.84 -27.59 -7.56
C CYS A 124 -10.66 -26.73 -6.57
N LYS A 125 -10.89 -25.46 -6.89
CA LYS A 125 -11.81 -24.61 -6.12
C LYS A 125 -13.21 -25.23 -6.13
N ASP A 126 -14.01 -25.01 -5.09
CA ASP A 126 -15.39 -25.53 -5.05
C ASP A 126 -16.17 -25.08 -6.30
N GLY A 127 -16.62 -26.06 -7.09
CA GLY A 127 -17.33 -25.83 -8.35
C GLY A 127 -16.45 -25.68 -9.61
N GLN A 128 -15.11 -25.64 -9.50
CA GLN A 128 -14.20 -25.61 -10.65
C GLN A 128 -13.95 -27.03 -11.18
N SER A 129 -14.04 -27.22 -12.50
CA SER A 129 -13.65 -28.50 -13.10
C SER A 129 -12.12 -28.67 -13.10
N ILE A 130 -11.62 -29.92 -13.02
CA ILE A 130 -10.18 -30.21 -13.14
C ILE A 130 -9.62 -29.64 -14.43
N LYS A 131 -10.39 -29.72 -15.52
CA LYS A 131 -10.00 -29.20 -16.82
C LYS A 131 -9.74 -27.70 -16.76
N ASP A 132 -10.62 -26.93 -16.12
CA ASP A 132 -10.47 -25.48 -15.99
C ASP A 132 -9.31 -25.12 -15.06
N PHE A 133 -9.15 -25.83 -13.94
CA PHE A 133 -8.00 -25.68 -13.04
C PHE A 133 -6.67 -25.89 -13.78
N ARG A 134 -6.60 -26.96 -14.57
CA ARG A 134 -5.45 -27.29 -15.41
C ARG A 134 -5.14 -26.20 -16.44
N ILE A 135 -6.16 -25.73 -17.15
CA ILE A 135 -6.02 -24.61 -18.09
C ILE A 135 -5.51 -23.35 -17.37
N GLU A 136 -6.05 -23.01 -16.21
CA GLU A 136 -5.60 -21.87 -15.39
C GLU A 136 -4.12 -22.01 -15.03
N ARG A 137 -3.69 -23.16 -14.52
CA ARG A 137 -2.27 -23.42 -14.16
C ARG A 137 -1.34 -23.39 -15.37
N LEU A 138 -1.76 -23.97 -16.49
CA LEU A 138 -0.97 -23.95 -17.72
C LEU A 138 -0.81 -22.53 -18.25
N ASN A 139 -1.86 -21.71 -18.18
CA ASN A 139 -1.80 -20.31 -18.56
C ASN A 139 -0.86 -19.52 -17.65
N GLN A 140 -0.93 -19.70 -16.32
CA GLN A 140 -0.02 -19.07 -15.36
C GLN A 140 1.44 -19.45 -15.62
N TRP A 141 1.71 -20.73 -15.86
CA TRP A 141 3.04 -21.21 -16.22
C TRP A 141 3.56 -20.58 -17.52
N ASN A 142 2.74 -20.62 -18.58
CA ASN A 142 3.12 -20.09 -19.89
C ASN A 142 3.34 -18.57 -19.85
N GLU A 143 2.54 -17.84 -19.09
CA GLU A 143 2.70 -16.39 -18.91
C GLU A 143 4.12 -16.08 -18.38
N ILE A 144 4.56 -16.77 -17.34
CA ILE A 144 5.86 -16.51 -16.72
C ILE A 144 7.00 -16.96 -17.62
N ILE A 145 6.90 -18.13 -18.25
CA ILE A 145 7.90 -18.59 -19.21
C ILE A 145 8.01 -17.65 -20.41
N ASN A 146 6.88 -17.08 -20.87
CA ASN A 146 6.90 -16.08 -21.94
C ASN A 146 7.56 -14.79 -21.47
N LYS A 147 7.24 -14.27 -20.27
CA LYS A 147 7.93 -13.09 -19.71
C LYS A 147 9.44 -13.28 -19.62
N VAL A 148 9.90 -14.46 -19.19
CA VAL A 148 11.34 -14.82 -19.16
C VAL A 148 11.94 -14.73 -20.57
N LYS A 149 11.29 -15.34 -21.56
CA LYS A 149 11.75 -15.31 -22.96
C LYS A 149 11.69 -13.93 -23.60
N ASP A 150 10.66 -13.14 -23.32
CA ASP A 150 10.49 -11.78 -23.81
C ASP A 150 11.61 -10.85 -23.30
N ARG A 151 12.17 -11.16 -22.13
CA ARG A 151 13.37 -10.49 -21.60
C ARG A 151 14.67 -10.95 -22.25
N GLY A 152 14.63 -11.92 -23.15
CA GLY A 152 15.79 -12.52 -23.80
C GLY A 152 16.52 -13.56 -22.94
N ILE A 153 15.90 -14.03 -21.84
CA ILE A 153 16.51 -15.00 -20.94
C ILE A 153 16.26 -16.42 -21.50
N PRO A 154 17.30 -17.22 -21.75
CA PRO A 154 17.17 -18.61 -22.17
C PRO A 154 16.42 -19.45 -21.13
N VAL A 155 15.47 -20.27 -21.60
CA VAL A 155 14.79 -21.29 -20.79
C VAL A 155 15.24 -22.67 -21.25
N THR A 156 15.84 -23.43 -20.34
CA THR A 156 16.35 -24.77 -20.59
C THR A 156 15.50 -25.81 -19.85
N TYR A 157 14.86 -26.70 -20.60
CA TYR A 157 14.04 -27.75 -20.02
C TYR A 157 14.87 -28.97 -19.62
N ILE A 158 14.79 -29.35 -18.34
CA ILE A 158 15.51 -30.48 -17.76
C ILE A 158 14.72 -31.78 -18.03
N ASN A 159 15.41 -32.83 -18.47
CA ASN A 159 14.92 -34.22 -18.56
C ASN A 159 16.12 -35.17 -18.72
N SER A 160 15.93 -36.48 -18.53
CA SER A 160 17.00 -37.47 -18.61
C SER A 160 17.56 -37.70 -20.02
N SER A 161 16.81 -37.38 -21.07
CA SER A 161 17.20 -37.58 -22.48
C SER A 161 17.86 -36.37 -23.14
N SER A 162 17.97 -35.24 -22.43
CA SER A 162 18.54 -34.00 -22.98
C SER A 162 20.06 -34.08 -23.01
N GLU A 163 20.64 -34.11 -24.21
CA GLU A 163 22.11 -34.01 -24.39
C GLU A 163 22.67 -32.65 -23.92
N ILE A 164 21.82 -31.61 -23.87
CA ILE A 164 22.17 -30.23 -23.53
C ILE A 164 22.26 -30.02 -22.00
N VAL A 165 21.49 -30.77 -21.21
CA VAL A 165 21.53 -30.69 -19.73
C VAL A 165 21.86 -32.06 -19.17
N LYS A 166 23.11 -32.27 -18.77
CA LYS A 166 23.56 -33.53 -18.14
C LYS A 166 22.99 -33.76 -16.73
N ASN A 167 21.85 -33.18 -16.39
CA ASN A 167 21.28 -33.15 -15.02
C ASN A 167 22.32 -32.68 -13.99
N TYR A 168 23.14 -31.71 -14.37
CA TYR A 168 24.14 -31.08 -13.52
C TYR A 168 24.06 -29.56 -13.66
N LEU A 169 24.19 -28.85 -12.54
CA LEU A 169 24.42 -27.41 -12.48
C LEU A 169 25.72 -27.16 -11.71
N SER A 170 26.43 -26.09 -12.03
CA SER A 170 27.63 -25.68 -11.30
C SER A 170 27.52 -24.22 -10.91
N LEU A 171 28.02 -23.87 -9.73
CA LEU A 171 28.15 -22.49 -9.28
C LEU A 171 29.38 -22.38 -8.39
N GLY A 172 30.49 -21.88 -8.95
CA GLY A 172 31.76 -21.79 -8.24
C GLY A 172 32.19 -23.16 -7.73
N ASN A 173 32.29 -23.29 -6.40
CA ASN A 173 32.69 -24.53 -5.74
C ASN A 173 31.55 -25.56 -5.63
N TYR A 174 30.30 -25.15 -5.84
CA TYR A 174 29.16 -26.07 -5.81
C TYR A 174 28.99 -26.83 -7.13
N GLN A 175 28.79 -28.14 -7.00
CA GLN A 175 28.32 -29.01 -8.07
C GLN A 175 26.97 -29.62 -7.66
N PHE A 176 25.92 -29.33 -8.41
CA PHE A 176 24.58 -29.87 -8.16
C PHE A 176 24.28 -31.00 -9.13
N LYS A 177 23.92 -32.17 -8.61
CA LYS A 177 23.22 -33.21 -9.38
C LYS A 177 21.73 -32.99 -9.27
N LEU A 178 21.05 -32.95 -10.41
CA LEU A 178 19.59 -32.93 -10.47
C LEU A 178 19.03 -34.36 -10.52
N LEU A 179 18.07 -34.66 -9.66
CA LEU A 179 17.30 -35.90 -9.63
C LEU A 179 15.80 -35.60 -9.86
N ASN A 180 15.02 -36.63 -10.13
CA ASN A 180 13.59 -36.53 -10.46
C ASN A 180 13.28 -35.60 -11.65
N VAL A 181 14.18 -35.59 -12.64
CA VAL A 181 14.14 -34.67 -13.79
C VAL A 181 13.11 -35.04 -14.85
N ASP A 182 12.67 -36.30 -14.87
CA ASP A 182 11.66 -36.78 -15.82
C ASP A 182 10.25 -36.51 -15.31
N GLU A 183 9.30 -36.37 -16.24
CA GLU A 183 7.89 -36.18 -15.92
C GLU A 183 7.31 -37.43 -15.25
N VAL A 184 6.97 -37.30 -13.96
CA VAL A 184 6.53 -38.42 -13.12
C VAL A 184 5.19 -38.99 -13.60
N PHE A 185 4.30 -38.13 -14.10
CA PHE A 185 2.93 -38.54 -14.42
C PHE A 185 2.67 -38.95 -15.87
N THR A 186 3.69 -38.96 -16.74
CA THR A 186 3.49 -39.27 -18.17
C THR A 186 2.78 -40.62 -18.37
N LYS A 187 3.16 -41.65 -17.61
CA LYS A 187 2.56 -43.00 -17.69
C LYS A 187 1.19 -43.10 -17.00
N PHE A 188 0.79 -42.08 -16.23
CA PHE A 188 -0.43 -42.06 -15.42
C PHE A 188 -1.43 -40.99 -15.84
N LYS A 189 -1.20 -40.30 -16.96
CA LYS A 189 -2.06 -39.20 -17.41
C LYS A 189 -3.55 -39.57 -17.42
N SER A 190 -3.89 -40.73 -17.99
CA SER A 190 -5.28 -41.22 -18.04
C SER A 190 -5.88 -41.50 -16.65
N TYR A 191 -5.06 -41.82 -15.66
CA TYR A 191 -5.49 -42.00 -14.28
C TYR A 191 -5.66 -40.64 -13.58
N CYS A 192 -4.68 -39.72 -13.76
CA CYS A 192 -4.76 -38.35 -13.29
C CYS A 192 -5.95 -37.59 -13.89
N ASP A 193 -6.40 -37.93 -15.10
CA ASP A 193 -7.60 -37.37 -15.73
C ASP A 193 -8.88 -37.86 -15.05
N LYS A 194 -8.87 -39.08 -14.49
CA LYS A 194 -10.03 -39.74 -13.87
C LYS A 194 -10.14 -39.51 -12.37
N LYS A 195 -9.04 -39.16 -11.71
CA LYS A 195 -8.93 -39.04 -10.26
C LYS A 195 -8.22 -37.71 -9.93
N ASN A 196 -8.89 -36.85 -9.16
CA ASN A 196 -8.44 -35.51 -8.74
C ASN A 196 -7.26 -35.55 -7.75
N VAL A 197 -6.14 -36.17 -8.15
CA VAL A 197 -5.20 -36.72 -7.16
C VAL A 197 -3.72 -36.65 -7.51
N CYS A 198 -3.39 -36.34 -8.77
CA CYS A 198 -2.01 -36.08 -9.15
C CYS A 198 -1.69 -34.63 -8.78
N ASN A 199 -0.57 -34.45 -8.08
CA ASN A 199 -0.12 -33.19 -7.54
C ASN A 199 1.28 -32.87 -8.10
N GLU A 200 1.47 -31.66 -8.60
CA GLU A 200 2.74 -31.19 -9.17
C GLU A 200 3.92 -31.23 -8.18
N ASN A 201 3.68 -31.26 -6.86
CA ASN A 201 4.71 -31.47 -5.83
C ASN A 201 5.59 -32.69 -6.12
N SER A 202 4.99 -33.79 -6.58
CA SER A 202 5.70 -35.02 -6.95
C SER A 202 6.65 -34.84 -8.14
N ASN A 203 6.41 -33.81 -8.96
CA ASN A 203 7.22 -33.47 -10.11
C ASN A 203 8.40 -32.56 -9.76
N SER A 204 8.60 -32.19 -8.49
CA SER A 204 9.73 -31.39 -8.02
C SER A 204 11.08 -31.93 -8.49
N VAL A 205 11.93 -31.05 -9.03
CA VAL A 205 13.34 -31.34 -9.24
C VAL A 205 14.06 -31.34 -7.90
N VAL A 206 14.87 -32.37 -7.64
CA VAL A 206 15.74 -32.42 -6.46
C VAL A 206 17.14 -31.99 -6.86
N ALA A 207 17.69 -30.99 -6.18
CA ALA A 207 19.08 -30.56 -6.34
C ALA A 207 19.94 -31.11 -5.19
N VAL A 208 20.90 -31.97 -5.52
CA VAL A 208 21.87 -32.51 -4.57
C VAL A 208 23.20 -31.80 -4.80
N GLY A 209 23.52 -30.85 -3.93
CA GLY A 209 24.74 -30.04 -3.99
C GLY A 209 25.91 -30.74 -3.30
N LYS A 210 27.09 -30.69 -3.93
CA LYS A 210 28.38 -31.04 -3.33
C LYS A 210 29.29 -29.82 -3.32
N ASN A 211 29.90 -29.53 -2.19
CA ASN A 211 30.95 -28.51 -2.05
C ASN A 211 31.96 -28.96 -0.97
N ASN A 212 33.26 -29.03 -1.27
CA ASN A 212 34.32 -29.47 -0.34
C ASN A 212 33.96 -30.72 0.51
N ASN A 213 33.43 -31.77 -0.14
CA ASN A 213 32.95 -33.01 0.48
C ASN A 213 31.83 -32.83 1.52
N LYS A 214 31.09 -31.73 1.41
CA LYS A 214 29.83 -31.48 2.09
C LYS A 214 28.67 -31.59 1.12
N TYR A 215 27.54 -32.09 1.61
CA TYR A 215 26.42 -32.54 0.81
C TYR A 215 25.11 -31.90 1.27
N TYR A 216 24.43 -31.29 0.31
CA TYR A 216 23.21 -30.52 0.49
C TYR A 216 22.08 -31.19 -0.28
N TYR A 217 20.98 -31.52 0.39
CA TYR A 217 19.80 -32.12 -0.24
C TYR A 217 18.64 -31.12 -0.27
N LEU A 218 18.36 -30.56 -1.45
CA LEU A 218 17.35 -29.52 -1.67
C LEU A 218 16.24 -30.08 -2.57
N ASN A 219 15.13 -30.50 -1.97
CA ASN A 219 14.12 -31.33 -2.64
C ASN A 219 12.73 -30.68 -2.79
N ALA A 220 12.61 -29.37 -2.59
CA ALA A 220 11.35 -28.63 -2.67
C ALA A 220 10.20 -29.37 -1.96
N ASP A 221 9.25 -29.86 -2.74
CA ASP A 221 7.96 -30.34 -2.28
C ASP A 221 7.73 -31.83 -2.52
N ILE A 222 8.77 -32.58 -2.86
CA ILE A 222 8.68 -34.02 -3.17
C ILE A 222 7.78 -34.75 -2.17
N ASP A 223 6.86 -35.53 -2.73
CA ASP A 223 5.87 -36.29 -1.97
C ASP A 223 6.29 -37.76 -1.81
N THR A 224 5.93 -38.34 -0.66
CA THR A 224 6.01 -39.78 -0.44
C THR A 224 4.98 -40.51 -1.29
N TYR A 225 3.74 -40.02 -1.33
CA TYR A 225 2.67 -40.54 -2.17
C TYR A 225 1.64 -39.44 -2.30
N PRO A 226 1.24 -39.04 -3.52
CA PRO A 226 0.05 -38.22 -3.66
C PRO A 226 -1.08 -38.95 -2.94
N SER A 227 -1.81 -38.26 -2.08
CA SER A 227 -2.69 -38.84 -1.06
C SER A 227 -3.69 -39.89 -1.58
N ALA A 228 -3.96 -39.92 -2.88
CA ALA A 228 -4.80 -40.95 -3.49
C ALA A 228 -4.12 -42.23 -3.97
N PHE A 229 -2.79 -42.28 -4.06
CA PHE A 229 -2.09 -43.54 -4.35
C PHE A 229 -2.19 -44.52 -3.18
N LYS A 230 -2.62 -44.06 -1.98
CA LYS A 230 -2.81 -44.89 -0.79
C LYS A 230 -3.81 -46.05 -1.03
N ASN A 231 -4.85 -45.80 -1.82
CA ASN A 231 -5.92 -46.78 -2.13
C ASN A 231 -5.80 -47.42 -3.51
N LEU A 232 -4.65 -47.27 -4.19
CA LEU A 232 -4.44 -47.84 -5.51
C LEU A 232 -3.88 -49.27 -5.48
N SER A 233 -4.03 -49.96 -6.62
CA SER A 233 -3.41 -51.26 -6.86
C SER A 233 -1.89 -51.16 -6.81
N ASP A 234 -1.25 -52.28 -6.50
CA ASP A 234 0.20 -52.36 -6.35
C ASP A 234 0.95 -51.92 -7.62
N ALA A 235 0.37 -52.10 -8.80
CA ALA A 235 0.95 -51.63 -10.06
C ALA A 235 1.22 -50.11 -10.07
N TYR A 236 0.27 -49.29 -9.57
CA TYR A 236 0.45 -47.83 -9.51
C TYR A 236 1.39 -47.41 -8.38
N LYS A 237 1.33 -48.08 -7.23
CA LYS A 237 2.25 -47.84 -6.10
C LYS A 237 3.70 -48.17 -6.48
N ASN A 238 3.90 -49.28 -7.20
CA ASN A 238 5.20 -49.72 -7.70
C ASN A 238 5.74 -48.75 -8.76
N ALA A 239 4.88 -48.21 -9.60
CA ALA A 239 5.32 -47.32 -10.68
C ALA A 239 5.63 -45.89 -10.19
N TYR A 240 5.12 -45.46 -9.03
CA TYR A 240 5.56 -44.25 -8.31
C TYR A 240 6.72 -44.52 -7.33
N TYR A 241 7.02 -45.78 -7.04
CA TYR A 241 7.91 -46.17 -5.94
C TYR A 241 9.29 -45.49 -6.01
N ASP A 242 9.88 -45.37 -7.20
CA ASP A 242 11.19 -44.77 -7.40
C ASP A 242 11.21 -43.24 -7.27
N HIS A 243 10.03 -42.61 -7.25
CA HIS A 243 9.85 -41.15 -7.12
C HIS A 243 9.50 -40.71 -5.69
N ARG A 244 9.37 -41.66 -4.75
CA ARG A 244 9.16 -41.35 -3.33
C ARG A 244 10.36 -40.63 -2.75
N VAL A 245 10.10 -39.73 -1.80
CA VAL A 245 11.14 -38.98 -1.06
C VAL A 245 12.25 -39.90 -0.52
N ASP A 246 11.93 -41.01 0.15
CA ASP A 246 12.92 -41.92 0.76
C ASP A 246 13.81 -42.60 -0.29
N LYS A 247 13.26 -42.89 -1.48
CA LYS A 247 14.01 -43.51 -2.57
C LYS A 247 14.92 -42.52 -3.27
N LEU A 248 14.48 -41.28 -3.45
CA LEU A 248 15.32 -40.22 -4.01
C LEU A 248 16.48 -39.87 -3.07
N VAL A 249 16.22 -39.82 -1.75
CA VAL A 249 17.27 -39.64 -0.73
C VAL A 249 18.27 -40.79 -0.78
N LYS A 250 17.81 -42.04 -0.78
CA LYS A 250 18.68 -43.21 -0.88
C LYS A 250 19.51 -43.23 -2.16
N LYS A 251 18.88 -42.92 -3.31
CA LYS A 251 19.55 -42.83 -4.61
C LYS A 251 20.62 -41.75 -4.61
N ALA A 252 20.36 -40.59 -4.02
CA ALA A 252 21.34 -39.52 -3.88
C ALA A 252 22.53 -39.98 -3.03
N LYS A 253 22.30 -40.63 -1.88
CA LYS A 253 23.39 -41.16 -1.04
C LYS A 253 24.27 -42.17 -1.77
N GLN A 254 23.64 -43.10 -2.48
CA GLN A 254 24.35 -44.09 -3.29
C GLN A 254 25.18 -43.44 -4.39
N LEU A 255 24.62 -42.42 -5.07
CA LEU A 255 25.30 -41.71 -6.15
C LEU A 255 26.59 -41.01 -5.68
N PHE A 256 26.56 -40.44 -4.47
CA PHE A 256 27.69 -39.72 -3.91
C PHE A 256 28.56 -40.57 -2.96
N ASN A 257 28.17 -41.81 -2.71
CA ASN A 257 28.79 -42.73 -1.76
C ASN A 257 28.97 -42.11 -0.36
N ILE A 258 27.87 -41.58 0.19
CA ILE A 258 27.82 -40.93 1.50
C ILE A 258 26.86 -41.66 2.45
N ASP A 259 27.10 -41.54 3.74
CA ASP A 259 26.31 -42.17 4.80
C ASP A 259 25.29 -41.21 5.43
N HIS A 260 25.44 -39.90 5.24
CA HIS A 260 24.53 -38.83 5.67
C HIS A 260 24.56 -37.62 4.73
N PHE A 261 23.66 -36.66 4.94
CA PHE A 261 23.73 -35.31 4.36
C PHE A 261 24.08 -34.29 5.44
N ASP A 262 24.96 -33.34 5.16
CA ASP A 262 25.27 -32.28 6.13
C ASP A 262 24.10 -31.30 6.27
N VAL A 263 23.38 -31.02 5.17
CA VAL A 263 22.21 -30.12 5.16
C VAL A 263 21.07 -30.73 4.37
N TYR A 264 19.90 -30.79 4.98
CA TYR A 264 18.68 -31.33 4.40
C TYR A 264 17.54 -30.31 4.48
N LYS A 265 17.07 -29.85 3.33
CA LYS A 265 15.81 -29.10 3.28
C LYS A 265 14.67 -30.10 3.54
N VAL A 266 13.82 -29.82 4.51
CA VAL A 266 12.65 -30.64 4.81
C VAL A 266 11.61 -30.46 3.70
N SER A 267 11.05 -31.57 3.24
CA SER A 267 10.17 -31.59 2.06
C SER A 267 8.85 -30.86 2.34
N HIS A 268 8.33 -30.14 1.36
CA HIS A 268 7.01 -29.52 1.40
C HIS A 268 6.77 -28.75 2.70
N HIS A 269 7.78 -27.98 3.09
CA HIS A 269 7.77 -27.09 4.24
C HIS A 269 7.41 -27.76 5.57
N GLY A 270 7.69 -29.06 5.71
CA GLY A 270 7.37 -29.82 6.92
C GLY A 270 6.00 -30.49 6.94
N ALA A 271 5.26 -30.53 5.81
CA ALA A 271 3.99 -31.25 5.73
C ALA A 271 4.14 -32.75 6.10
N SER A 272 3.26 -33.27 6.96
CA SER A 272 3.46 -34.57 7.63
C SER A 272 3.57 -35.77 6.68
N TYR A 273 2.90 -35.73 5.53
CA TYR A 273 2.88 -36.84 4.55
C TYR A 273 4.09 -36.87 3.62
N ASN A 274 4.74 -35.72 3.39
CA ASN A 274 5.98 -35.61 2.61
C ASN A 274 7.23 -35.97 3.43
N ASN A 275 7.09 -36.06 4.75
CA ASN A 275 8.19 -36.21 5.70
C ASN A 275 8.03 -37.50 6.52
N ILE A 276 8.12 -38.63 5.84
CA ILE A 276 8.06 -39.97 6.45
C ILE A 276 9.37 -40.34 7.17
N GLN A 277 9.27 -41.27 8.12
CA GLN A 277 10.41 -41.68 8.95
C GLN A 277 11.54 -42.29 8.10
N GLU A 278 11.21 -43.05 7.06
CA GLU A 278 12.18 -43.71 6.20
C GLU A 278 13.05 -42.71 5.44
N ALA A 279 12.49 -41.56 5.05
CA ALA A 279 13.27 -40.49 4.41
C ALA A 279 14.33 -39.94 5.36
N PHE A 280 13.98 -39.71 6.63
CA PHE A 280 14.94 -39.28 7.63
C PHE A 280 15.94 -40.39 7.98
N ASN A 281 15.52 -41.65 8.06
CA ASN A 281 16.41 -42.80 8.31
C ASN A 281 17.47 -42.93 7.22
N GLU A 282 17.09 -42.67 5.97
CA GLU A 282 18.00 -42.63 4.85
C GLU A 282 18.86 -41.35 4.91
N ALA A 283 18.29 -40.17 5.11
CA ALA A 283 19.03 -38.90 5.05
C ALA A 283 20.08 -38.73 6.16
N LYS A 284 19.74 -39.10 7.41
CA LYS A 284 20.57 -38.96 8.62
C LYS A 284 21.20 -37.57 8.78
N ALA A 285 20.44 -36.52 8.47
CA ALA A 285 21.02 -35.20 8.30
C ALA A 285 21.57 -34.56 9.59
N ASP A 286 22.66 -33.80 9.48
CA ASP A 286 23.19 -33.03 10.61
C ASP A 286 22.37 -31.76 10.88
N LYS A 287 21.93 -31.10 9.80
CA LYS A 287 21.13 -29.87 9.84
C LYS A 287 19.90 -30.02 8.98
N CYS A 288 18.73 -29.76 9.56
CA CYS A 288 17.44 -29.73 8.87
C CYS A 288 16.93 -28.29 8.76
N ILE A 289 16.52 -27.88 7.56
CA ILE A 289 15.96 -26.55 7.31
C ILE A 289 14.51 -26.69 6.83
N ILE A 290 13.58 -26.09 7.56
CA ILE A 290 12.15 -26.10 7.27
C ILE A 290 11.79 -24.72 6.74
N THR A 291 11.32 -24.64 5.49
CA THR A 291 10.91 -23.37 4.87
C THR A 291 9.48 -22.99 5.26
N LYS A 292 9.26 -22.90 6.59
CA LYS A 292 8.02 -22.49 7.25
C LYS A 292 8.33 -21.75 8.54
N THR A 293 7.37 -20.99 9.07
CA THR A 293 7.39 -20.53 10.48
C THR A 293 7.22 -21.72 11.41
N ARG A 294 7.83 -21.67 12.60
CA ARG A 294 7.70 -22.75 13.60
C ARG A 294 6.24 -22.97 14.00
N ASN A 295 5.51 -21.88 14.26
CA ASN A 295 4.10 -21.92 14.67
C ASN A 295 3.15 -22.33 13.55
N GLY A 296 3.55 -22.16 12.28
CA GLY A 296 2.74 -22.52 11.13
C GLY A 296 2.81 -24.01 10.77
N THR A 297 3.68 -24.79 11.39
CA THR A 297 3.92 -26.20 11.01
C THR A 297 2.88 -27.13 11.66
N PRO A 298 1.94 -27.72 10.89
CA PRO A 298 1.00 -28.68 11.44
C PRO A 298 1.74 -29.94 11.91
N SER A 299 1.36 -30.47 13.07
CA SER A 299 2.06 -31.62 13.68
C SER A 299 3.56 -31.40 13.89
N LEU A 300 3.97 -30.17 14.25
CA LEU A 300 5.37 -29.82 14.52
C LEU A 300 6.07 -30.84 15.41
N ASP A 301 5.46 -31.23 16.54
CA ASP A 301 6.06 -32.17 17.48
C ASP A 301 6.31 -33.56 16.84
N GLU A 302 5.40 -34.01 15.97
CA GLU A 302 5.56 -35.26 15.22
C GLU A 302 6.75 -35.17 14.25
N LEU A 303 6.86 -34.06 13.51
CA LEU A 303 7.97 -33.81 12.59
C LEU A 303 9.32 -33.77 13.34
N LEU A 304 9.39 -32.99 14.43
CA LEU A 304 10.60 -32.89 15.25
C LEU A 304 10.98 -34.24 15.86
N THR A 305 9.99 -35.03 16.29
CA THR A 305 10.19 -36.39 16.80
C THR A 305 10.77 -37.31 15.72
N LYS A 306 10.23 -37.27 14.48
CA LYS A 306 10.74 -38.08 13.37
C LYS A 306 12.19 -37.76 13.02
N ILE A 307 12.55 -36.47 13.00
CA ILE A 307 13.93 -36.02 12.74
C ILE A 307 14.86 -36.52 13.85
N ARG A 308 14.54 -36.19 15.12
CA ARG A 308 15.40 -36.51 16.27
C ARG A 308 15.49 -38.00 16.59
N LYS A 309 14.51 -38.81 16.15
CA LYS A 309 14.56 -40.27 16.28
C LYS A 309 15.74 -40.90 15.53
N VAL A 310 16.21 -40.27 14.45
CA VAL A 310 17.34 -40.78 13.65
C VAL A 310 18.66 -40.26 14.16
N ASN A 311 18.73 -38.96 14.40
CA ASN A 311 19.89 -38.28 14.94
C ASN A 311 19.38 -37.23 15.95
N ASN A 312 19.58 -37.50 17.24
CA ASN A 312 19.09 -36.64 18.30
C ASN A 312 19.81 -35.28 18.32
N ASP A 313 21.00 -35.22 17.74
CA ASP A 313 21.85 -34.03 17.68
C ASP A 313 21.59 -33.18 16.41
N THR A 314 20.63 -33.58 15.56
CA THR A 314 20.27 -32.79 14.38
C THR A 314 19.80 -31.39 14.78
N GLU A 315 20.48 -30.37 14.24
CA GLU A 315 20.08 -28.98 14.39
C GLU A 315 18.91 -28.67 13.44
N ILE A 316 17.87 -27.99 13.93
CA ILE A 316 16.63 -27.75 13.18
C ILE A 316 16.37 -26.25 13.11
N PHE A 317 16.23 -25.73 11.88
CA PHE A 317 16.04 -24.31 11.60
C PHE A 317 14.74 -24.08 10.83
N PHE A 318 14.11 -22.93 11.06
CA PHE A 318 12.88 -22.49 10.42
C PHE A 318 13.17 -21.17 9.70
N SER A 319 13.05 -21.15 8.36
CA SER A 319 13.30 -19.92 7.60
C SER A 319 12.14 -18.94 7.67
N GLY A 320 10.98 -19.33 8.23
CA GLY A 320 9.89 -18.42 8.53
C GLY A 320 9.95 -17.73 9.90
N ASP A 321 11.05 -17.95 10.61
CA ASP A 321 11.35 -17.22 11.84
C ASP A 321 12.62 -16.35 11.60
N GLY A 322 12.80 -15.83 10.38
CA GLY A 322 14.03 -15.18 9.93
C GLY A 322 14.87 -16.00 8.95
N THR A 323 15.61 -15.29 8.08
CA THR A 323 16.43 -15.90 7.01
C THR A 323 17.50 -16.80 7.59
N VAL A 324 17.55 -18.05 7.15
CA VAL A 324 18.55 -19.05 7.57
C VAL A 324 19.68 -19.09 6.55
N ILE A 325 20.90 -18.75 6.96
CA ILE A 325 22.08 -18.75 6.11
C ILE A 325 23.02 -19.86 6.54
N VAL A 326 23.24 -20.81 5.65
CA VAL A 326 24.23 -21.86 5.80
C VAL A 326 25.53 -21.37 5.20
N ASN A 327 26.51 -21.05 6.03
CA ASN A 327 27.85 -20.68 5.60
C ASN A 327 28.76 -21.92 5.62
N GLN A 328 29.54 -22.09 4.57
CA GLN A 328 30.56 -23.10 4.45
C GLN A 328 31.91 -22.43 4.22
N ASP A 329 32.86 -22.69 5.10
CA ASP A 329 34.22 -22.20 4.92
C ASP A 329 35.02 -23.05 3.91
N LYS A 330 36.25 -22.62 3.63
CA LYS A 330 37.14 -23.33 2.68
C LYS A 330 37.58 -24.73 3.15
N TYR A 331 37.44 -25.05 4.44
CA TYR A 331 37.74 -26.37 4.99
C TYR A 331 36.52 -27.28 4.98
N GLY A 332 35.36 -26.75 4.60
CA GLY A 332 34.09 -27.44 4.59
C GLY A 332 33.38 -27.43 5.93
N GLU A 333 33.81 -26.62 6.90
CA GLU A 333 33.04 -26.44 8.12
C GLU A 333 31.75 -25.67 7.83
N ILE A 334 30.63 -26.20 8.31
CA ILE A 334 29.31 -25.61 8.11
C ILE A 334 28.86 -24.92 9.40
N LYS A 335 28.57 -23.62 9.29
CA LYS A 335 27.93 -22.83 10.32
C LYS A 335 26.59 -22.31 9.81
N VAL A 336 25.54 -22.44 10.62
CA VAL A 336 24.23 -21.89 10.29
C VAL A 336 24.00 -20.63 11.12
N ASP A 337 23.81 -19.51 10.43
CA ASP A 337 23.41 -18.25 11.04
C ASP A 337 21.93 -18.01 10.73
N LYS A 338 21.11 -17.85 11.77
CA LYS A 338 19.73 -17.43 11.64
C LYS A 338 19.66 -15.93 11.87
N GLN A 339 19.27 -15.18 10.84
CA GLN A 339 18.98 -13.76 11.01
C GLN A 339 17.74 -13.60 11.88
N THR A 340 17.66 -12.49 12.62
CA THR A 340 16.44 -12.11 13.31
C THR A 340 15.29 -12.11 12.32
N ASP A 341 14.18 -12.73 12.72
CA ASP A 341 12.91 -12.60 12.04
C ASP A 341 12.64 -11.12 11.80
N GLU A 342 12.61 -10.72 10.53
CA GLU A 342 12.35 -9.33 10.17
C GLU A 342 10.89 -8.95 10.45
N HIS A 343 10.03 -9.96 10.71
CA HIS A 343 8.66 -9.81 11.20
C HIS A 343 8.61 -9.74 12.74
N ALA A 344 9.56 -10.35 13.46
CA ALA A 344 9.63 -10.32 14.92
C ALA A 344 10.59 -9.24 15.45
N ILE A 345 10.49 -8.00 14.94
CA ILE A 345 11.26 -6.87 15.51
C ILE A 345 10.65 -6.46 16.86
N ILE A 346 10.92 -7.24 17.90
CA ILE A 346 10.78 -6.88 19.32
C ILE A 346 12.04 -7.37 20.05
N GLU A 347 13.12 -6.63 19.89
CA GLU A 347 14.07 -6.30 20.96
C GLU A 347 14.88 -5.10 20.45
N LEU A 348 14.26 -3.92 20.60
CA LEU A 348 14.81 -2.66 20.13
C LEU A 348 16.17 -2.42 20.79
N ASP A 349 17.21 -2.20 19.97
CA ASP A 349 18.40 -1.48 20.42
C ASP A 349 17.92 -0.11 20.94
N LYS A 350 17.79 -0.01 22.27
CA LYS A 350 17.24 1.17 22.96
C LYS A 350 17.98 2.45 22.61
N SER A 351 19.21 2.36 22.11
CA SER A 351 19.99 3.53 21.67
C SER A 351 19.46 4.18 20.39
N LYS A 352 18.68 3.47 19.57
CA LYS A 352 18.17 3.95 18.26
C LYS A 352 16.71 4.37 18.26
N VAL A 353 16.02 4.24 19.39
CA VAL A 353 14.61 4.57 19.54
C VAL A 353 14.47 5.90 20.25
N LYS A 354 13.79 6.86 19.62
CA LYS A 354 13.46 8.14 20.24
C LYS A 354 11.96 8.20 20.53
N GLU A 355 11.59 8.61 21.74
CA GLU A 355 10.21 8.96 22.09
C GLU A 355 9.91 10.38 21.58
N GLN A 356 8.95 10.51 20.67
CA GLN A 356 8.66 11.78 20.01
C GLN A 356 7.17 12.00 19.77
N TRP A 357 6.79 13.27 19.64
CA TRP A 357 5.51 13.67 19.06
C TRP A 357 5.68 13.85 17.55
N ILE A 358 4.76 13.30 16.78
CA ILE A 358 4.72 13.49 15.32
C ILE A 358 3.72 14.61 15.03
N TYR A 359 4.23 15.83 14.90
CA TYR A 359 3.46 17.06 14.81
C TYR A 359 3.21 17.48 13.37
N ASN A 360 1.95 17.72 13.04
CA ASN A 360 1.56 18.27 11.74
C ASN A 360 1.47 19.81 11.82
N THR A 361 2.25 20.49 11.00
CA THR A 361 2.44 21.94 11.14
C THR A 361 1.30 22.76 10.55
N ALA A 362 0.51 22.20 9.60
CA ALA A 362 -0.71 22.86 9.13
C ALA A 362 -1.78 22.93 10.22
N THR A 363 -1.98 21.82 10.94
CA THR A 363 -3.12 21.66 11.83
C THR A 363 -2.83 22.03 13.26
N ASN A 364 -1.55 22.22 13.61
CA ASN A 364 -1.07 22.38 14.98
C ASN A 364 -1.52 21.25 15.91
N LYS A 365 -1.51 20.02 15.39
CA LYS A 365 -1.96 18.80 16.08
C LYS A 365 -0.91 17.70 15.97
N CYS A 366 -0.92 16.78 16.92
CA CYS A 366 -0.02 15.62 16.96
C CYS A 366 -0.73 14.35 16.55
N LEU A 367 0.00 13.46 15.89
CA LEU A 367 -0.44 12.12 15.56
C LEU A 367 -0.77 11.35 16.84
N PHE A 368 -1.92 10.70 16.86
CA PHE A 368 -2.55 10.14 18.05
C PHE A 368 -3.03 8.71 17.79
N ASP A 369 -2.59 7.75 18.58
CA ASP A 369 -3.17 6.40 18.62
C ASP A 369 -4.35 6.38 19.60
N PRO A 370 -5.59 6.14 19.16
CA PRO A 370 -6.75 6.11 20.04
C PRO A 370 -6.79 4.96 21.06
N GLY A 371 -5.80 4.06 21.10
CA GLY A 371 -5.65 3.04 22.16
C GLY A 371 -6.65 1.88 22.09
N THR A 372 -7.74 2.04 21.35
CA THR A 372 -8.81 1.06 21.13
C THR A 372 -8.56 0.26 19.85
N PHE A 373 -9.35 -0.80 19.58
CA PHE A 373 -9.38 -1.57 18.33
C PHE A 373 -9.62 -0.73 17.05
N ASN A 374 -9.68 0.60 17.17
CA ASN A 374 -9.71 1.50 16.04
C ASN A 374 -8.39 1.41 15.27
N ILE A 375 -8.47 0.91 14.04
CA ILE A 375 -7.34 0.71 13.13
C ILE A 375 -6.81 2.02 12.52
N ARG A 376 -7.22 3.20 12.98
CA ARG A 376 -6.82 4.49 12.39
C ARG A 376 -6.18 5.42 13.41
N ALA A 377 -4.97 5.89 13.08
CA ALA A 377 -4.36 7.02 13.78
C ALA A 377 -5.18 8.30 13.54
N LYS A 378 -5.13 9.20 14.53
CA LYS A 378 -5.82 10.50 14.54
C LYS A 378 -4.78 11.62 14.75
N LEU A 379 -5.25 12.85 14.82
CA LEU A 379 -4.51 14.10 14.98
C LEU A 379 -5.34 14.81 16.02
N ASN A 380 -4.73 15.02 17.16
CA ASN A 380 -5.39 15.63 18.28
C ASN A 380 -4.51 16.76 18.81
N LYS A 381 -5.04 17.53 19.76
CA LYS A 381 -4.18 18.41 20.55
C LYS A 381 -3.02 17.58 21.12
N CYS A 382 -1.80 18.07 20.99
CA CYS A 382 -0.64 17.40 21.55
C CYS A 382 -0.75 17.35 23.08
N THR A 383 -0.57 16.17 23.64
CA THR A 383 -0.66 15.89 25.08
C THR A 383 0.55 15.06 25.50
N ASP A 384 0.88 15.04 26.79
CA ASP A 384 1.99 14.24 27.31
C ASP A 384 1.67 12.75 27.52
N ASP A 385 0.44 12.34 27.21
CA ASP A 385 0.03 10.94 27.29
C ASP A 385 0.69 10.07 26.21
N ASP A 386 0.77 8.78 26.50
CA ASP A 386 1.39 7.80 25.61
C ASP A 386 0.61 7.61 24.29
N THR A 387 -0.66 8.02 24.24
CA THR A 387 -1.45 7.97 23.01
C THR A 387 -1.08 9.06 22.00
N SER A 388 -0.49 10.19 22.44
CA SER A 388 0.03 11.26 21.58
C SER A 388 1.52 11.10 21.24
N LYS A 389 2.17 10.03 21.72
CA LYS A 389 3.61 9.80 21.61
C LYS A 389 3.93 8.54 20.82
N TRP A 390 5.08 8.56 20.16
CA TRP A 390 5.52 7.51 19.26
C TRP A 390 6.97 7.15 19.53
N TYR A 391 7.28 5.86 19.47
CA TYR A 391 8.65 5.40 19.32
C TYR A 391 9.03 5.49 17.85
N VAL A 392 9.96 6.40 17.54
CA VAL A 392 10.48 6.62 16.21
C VAL A 392 11.76 5.81 16.06
N LEU A 393 11.69 4.73 15.29
CA LEU A 393 12.82 3.84 15.01
C LEU A 393 13.40 4.18 13.64
N SER A 394 14.66 4.62 13.62
CA SER A 394 15.40 4.89 12.39
C SER A 394 16.31 3.72 12.04
N THR A 395 16.18 3.20 10.82
CA THR A 395 16.96 2.07 10.29
C THR A 395 17.49 2.40 8.89
N ASP A 396 18.30 1.50 8.33
CA ASP A 396 18.70 1.53 6.91
C ASP A 396 17.51 1.40 5.94
N LYS A 397 16.41 0.77 6.38
CA LYS A 397 15.15 0.64 5.61
C LYS A 397 14.30 1.92 5.62
N GLY A 398 14.51 2.81 6.59
CA GLY A 398 13.73 4.03 6.80
C GLY A 398 13.32 4.22 8.26
N ILE A 399 12.29 5.04 8.47
CA ILE A 399 11.71 5.36 9.77
C ILE A 399 10.41 4.58 9.96
N GLN A 400 10.28 3.95 11.13
CA GLN A 400 9.05 3.28 11.56
C GLN A 400 8.47 4.04 12.77
N PHE A 401 7.16 4.31 12.74
CA PHE A 401 6.45 4.99 13.82
C PHE A 401 5.65 3.96 14.61
N ARG A 402 6.11 3.59 15.81
CA ARG A 402 5.38 2.69 16.72
C ARG A 402 4.62 3.48 17.76
N SER A 403 3.37 3.12 18.02
CA SER A 403 2.60 3.75 19.08
C SER A 403 3.26 3.50 20.43
N LYS A 404 3.38 4.53 21.27
CA LYS A 404 3.87 4.34 22.63
C LYS A 404 2.81 3.66 23.51
N ALA A 405 1.53 3.99 23.31
CA ALA A 405 0.42 3.34 24.01
C ALA A 405 0.24 1.87 23.64
N ASN A 406 0.56 1.48 22.39
CA ASN A 406 0.49 0.09 21.90
C ASN A 406 1.74 -0.23 21.06
N PRO A 407 2.87 -0.67 21.68
CA PRO A 407 4.14 -0.85 20.99
C PRO A 407 4.13 -1.85 19.82
N ASP A 408 3.17 -2.78 19.81
CA ASP A 408 2.98 -3.74 18.71
C ASP A 408 2.29 -3.13 17.48
N ARG A 409 1.82 -1.88 17.59
CA ARG A 409 1.09 -1.18 16.52
C ARG A 409 1.96 -0.10 15.91
N CYS A 410 2.13 -0.20 14.60
CA CYS A 410 2.82 0.77 13.78
C CYS A 410 1.87 1.54 12.88
N LEU A 411 2.28 2.76 12.52
CA LEU A 411 1.72 3.44 11.36
C LEU A 411 2.00 2.57 10.12
N PHE A 412 0.95 2.17 9.43
CA PHE A 412 0.98 1.15 8.38
C PHE A 412 0.30 1.70 7.14
N THR A 413 0.87 1.47 5.95
CA THR A 413 0.18 1.82 4.70
C THR A 413 -0.33 0.58 4.00
N ASN A 414 -1.64 0.52 3.74
CA ASN A 414 -2.19 -0.54 2.90
C ASN A 414 -1.93 -0.29 1.41
N LYS A 415 -2.20 -1.31 0.56
CA LYS A 415 -2.00 -1.25 -0.90
C LYS A 415 -2.77 -0.14 -1.62
N TYR A 416 -3.77 0.46 -0.97
CA TYR A 416 -4.58 1.55 -1.51
C TYR A 416 -4.07 2.93 -1.08
N GLY A 417 -2.97 3.01 -0.31
CA GLY A 417 -2.43 4.26 0.21
C GLY A 417 -3.10 4.77 1.48
N ASN A 418 -4.05 4.02 2.07
CA ASN A 418 -4.62 4.40 3.36
C ASN A 418 -3.64 4.11 4.48
N VAL A 419 -3.58 5.02 5.44
CA VAL A 419 -2.68 4.90 6.59
C VAL A 419 -3.47 4.48 7.82
N LEU A 420 -3.08 3.34 8.38
CA LEU A 420 -3.75 2.62 9.46
C LEU A 420 -2.76 2.36 10.60
N LEU A 421 -3.28 1.82 11.71
CA LEU A 421 -2.52 1.27 12.81
C LEU A 421 -2.64 -0.24 12.77
N ASN A 422 -1.56 -0.93 12.38
CA ASN A 422 -1.50 -2.39 12.27
C ASN A 422 -0.21 -2.93 12.91
N GLN A 423 0.01 -4.24 12.91
CA GLN A 423 1.28 -4.83 13.33
C GLN A 423 2.46 -4.24 12.56
N CYS A 424 3.60 -4.15 13.24
CA CYS A 424 4.82 -3.57 12.71
C CYS A 424 5.51 -4.53 11.72
N ASP A 425 5.35 -4.28 10.42
CA ASP A 425 6.00 -5.02 9.34
C ASP A 425 6.78 -4.09 8.38
N TYR A 426 7.31 -4.62 7.27
CA TYR A 426 8.03 -3.81 6.30
C TYR A 426 7.19 -2.67 5.66
N ARG A 427 5.85 -2.77 5.68
CA ARG A 427 4.91 -1.77 5.13
C ARG A 427 4.64 -0.62 6.09
N SER A 428 5.20 -0.69 7.29
CA SER A 428 5.21 0.39 8.28
C SER A 428 6.45 1.27 8.27
N PHE A 429 7.39 1.03 7.34
CA PHE A 429 8.54 1.89 7.12
C PHE A 429 8.21 3.02 6.14
N TYR A 430 8.75 4.19 6.44
CA TYR A 430 8.63 5.42 5.66
C TYR A 430 10.01 6.03 5.44
N HIS A 431 10.20 6.79 4.38
CA HIS A 431 11.32 7.71 4.27
C HIS A 431 10.93 9.06 4.88
N TYR A 432 11.88 9.76 5.49
CA TYR A 432 11.63 11.10 6.00
C TYR A 432 12.64 12.07 5.41
N GLY A 433 12.13 13.19 4.88
CA GLY A 433 12.94 14.16 4.15
C GLY A 433 13.12 13.83 2.66
N GLY A 434 13.69 14.78 1.92
CA GLY A 434 14.06 14.63 0.51
C GLY A 434 15.47 14.08 0.34
N ASP A 435 15.72 13.40 -0.79
CA ASP A 435 17.10 13.18 -1.26
C ASP A 435 17.83 14.53 -1.35
N GLU A 436 19.12 14.58 -1.01
CA GLU A 436 19.93 15.82 -0.94
C GLU A 436 19.86 16.67 -2.23
N GLU A 437 19.53 16.06 -3.37
CA GLU A 437 19.39 16.72 -4.67
C GLU A 437 18.04 17.45 -4.88
N ASN A 438 17.01 17.17 -4.08
CA ASN A 438 15.69 17.80 -4.18
C ASN A 438 15.34 18.62 -2.93
N THR A 439 15.87 19.85 -2.94
CA THR A 439 15.83 20.89 -1.90
C THR A 439 14.43 21.27 -1.38
N HIS A 440 13.36 20.78 -1.99
CA HIS A 440 11.97 21.16 -1.71
C HIS A 440 11.15 20.12 -0.94
N LYS A 441 11.67 18.90 -0.68
CA LYS A 441 10.95 17.82 0.02
C LYS A 441 11.20 17.74 1.54
N ILE A 442 11.62 18.86 2.14
CA ILE A 442 11.98 18.94 3.55
C ILE A 442 10.71 18.69 4.39
N ASN A 443 10.84 17.88 5.45
CA ASN A 443 9.78 17.59 6.43
C ASN A 443 8.55 16.84 5.87
N THR A 444 8.75 15.97 4.89
CA THR A 444 7.72 15.04 4.39
C THR A 444 8.00 13.62 4.86
N ILE A 445 6.94 12.86 5.18
CA ILE A 445 7.02 11.42 5.47
C ILE A 445 6.57 10.69 4.20
N GLN A 446 7.49 10.08 3.47
CA GLN A 446 7.29 9.42 2.18
C GLN A 446 7.08 7.92 2.34
N SER A 447 6.29 7.33 1.45
CA SER A 447 6.12 5.89 1.40
C SER A 447 7.38 5.17 0.94
N ILE A 448 7.69 4.03 1.56
CA ILE A 448 8.76 3.14 1.07
C ILE A 448 8.40 2.51 -0.28
N PHE A 449 7.10 2.40 -0.61
CA PHE A 449 6.62 1.88 -1.89
C PHE A 449 6.71 2.90 -3.02
N SER A 450 6.72 4.20 -2.69
CA SER A 450 6.77 5.27 -3.67
C SER A 450 7.26 6.58 -3.03
N ARG A 451 8.47 7.01 -3.41
CA ARG A 451 8.99 8.35 -3.04
C ARG A 451 8.23 9.53 -3.68
N LYS A 452 7.19 9.23 -4.48
CA LYS A 452 6.28 10.21 -5.05
C LYS A 452 5.06 10.43 -4.18
N THR A 453 4.80 9.59 -3.18
CA THR A 453 3.68 9.76 -2.28
C THR A 453 4.13 10.03 -0.84
N CYS A 454 3.44 10.97 -0.21
CA CYS A 454 3.72 11.52 1.10
C CYS A 454 2.50 11.36 2.01
N LEU A 455 2.74 11.06 3.28
CA LEU A 455 1.74 11.06 4.33
C LEU A 455 1.12 12.46 4.39
N GLY A 456 -0.18 12.53 4.19
CA GLY A 456 -0.96 13.75 4.27
C GLY A 456 -2.31 13.50 4.90
N ILE A 457 -3.02 14.59 5.09
CA ILE A 457 -4.43 14.57 5.49
C ILE A 457 -5.25 14.38 4.21
N TYR A 458 -6.21 13.45 4.20
CA TYR A 458 -6.93 13.04 3.00
C TYR A 458 -7.74 14.18 2.35
N ASN A 459 -8.24 15.13 3.15
CA ASN A 459 -8.98 16.30 2.65
C ASN A 459 -8.86 17.49 3.61
N ALA A 460 -8.62 18.69 3.08
CA ALA A 460 -8.56 19.94 3.84
C ALA A 460 -9.85 20.21 4.64
N THR A 461 -11.02 19.76 4.15
CA THR A 461 -12.30 19.91 4.86
C THR A 461 -12.39 19.05 6.13
N GLU A 462 -11.55 18.02 6.27
CA GLU A 462 -11.51 17.17 7.46
C GLU A 462 -10.60 17.72 8.58
N ILE A 463 -9.79 18.76 8.33
CA ILE A 463 -8.85 19.34 9.32
C ILE A 463 -9.55 19.72 10.65
N ASN A 464 -10.82 20.12 10.56
CA ASN A 464 -11.65 20.54 11.69
C ASN A 464 -12.54 19.42 12.26
N ASN A 465 -12.58 18.24 11.65
CA ASN A 465 -13.40 17.12 12.13
C ASN A 465 -12.72 16.39 13.29
N LYS A 466 -13.53 15.82 14.21
CA LYS A 466 -13.07 14.96 15.32
C LYS A 466 -12.42 13.66 14.86
N SER A 467 -12.61 13.29 13.60
CA SER A 467 -11.94 12.17 12.93
C SER A 467 -11.64 12.58 11.50
N PHE A 468 -10.38 12.53 11.10
CA PHE A 468 -9.94 12.73 9.73
C PHE A 468 -9.11 11.51 9.31
N ARG A 469 -8.94 11.32 8.02
CA ARG A 469 -8.21 10.16 7.46
C ARG A 469 -6.81 10.59 7.05
N LEU A 470 -5.83 9.76 7.41
CA LEU A 470 -4.47 9.86 6.87
C LEU A 470 -4.37 9.04 5.60
N HIS A 471 -3.71 9.59 4.60
CA HIS A 471 -3.52 8.95 3.30
C HIS A 471 -2.16 9.32 2.71
N LEU A 472 -1.60 8.44 1.90
CA LEU A 472 -0.49 8.75 1.03
C LEU A 472 -0.99 9.52 -0.19
N ASN A 473 -0.77 10.82 -0.22
CA ASN A 473 -1.09 11.68 -1.37
C ASN A 473 0.15 11.84 -2.24
N ASN A 474 0.03 12.32 -3.48
CA ASN A 474 1.22 12.77 -4.21
C ASN A 474 1.93 13.85 -3.38
N CYS A 475 3.25 13.75 -3.28
CA CYS A 475 4.08 14.76 -2.64
C CYS A 475 3.96 16.05 -3.46
N ASP A 476 3.02 16.93 -3.09
CA ASP A 476 2.77 18.19 -3.78
C ASP A 476 3.49 19.31 -3.02
N LEU A 477 4.39 19.98 -3.72
CA LEU A 477 5.40 20.85 -3.13
C LEU A 477 4.98 22.33 -3.10
N ASN A 478 3.83 22.66 -3.69
CA ASN A 478 3.51 24.05 -4.00
C ASN A 478 2.51 24.74 -3.06
N ASP A 479 1.82 24.05 -2.15
CA ASP A 479 1.01 24.76 -1.11
C ASP A 479 0.38 23.87 -0.02
N ASP A 480 0.61 22.54 -0.01
CA ASP A 480 -0.13 21.66 0.90
C ASP A 480 0.60 21.46 2.24
N LEU A 481 0.49 22.46 3.13
CA LEU A 481 0.97 22.40 4.52
C LEU A 481 0.47 21.14 5.27
N GLN A 482 -0.54 20.42 4.74
CA GLN A 482 -1.07 19.18 5.32
C GLN A 482 -0.08 18.01 5.25
N GLN A 483 0.91 18.05 4.36
CA GLN A 483 1.92 16.99 4.18
C GLN A 483 3.22 17.27 4.94
N THR A 484 3.28 18.37 5.69
CA THR A 484 4.48 18.76 6.45
C THR A 484 4.39 18.26 7.89
N TRP A 485 5.37 17.44 8.26
CA TRP A 485 5.45 16.75 9.52
C TRP A 485 6.76 17.05 10.20
N SER A 486 6.70 17.23 11.51
CA SER A 486 7.87 17.49 12.33
C SER A 486 7.92 16.59 13.55
N PHE A 487 9.12 16.23 13.97
CA PHE A 487 9.34 15.33 15.10
C PHE A 487 9.79 16.15 16.30
N TRP A 488 9.07 16.03 17.41
CA TRP A 488 9.35 16.82 18.60
C TRP A 488 9.74 15.92 19.76
N ASN A 489 10.70 16.36 20.56
CA ASN A 489 11.14 15.70 21.79
C ASN A 489 10.51 16.35 23.05
N GLU A 490 9.78 17.44 22.87
CA GLU A 490 9.03 18.16 23.90
C GLU A 490 7.60 18.37 23.39
N ASN A 491 6.63 18.54 24.30
CA ASN A 491 5.23 18.66 23.93
C ASN A 491 4.99 19.94 23.10
N PRO A 492 4.56 19.83 21.82
CA PRO A 492 4.35 20.99 20.97
C PRO A 492 3.22 21.92 21.44
N ALA A 493 2.28 21.43 22.27
CA ALA A 493 1.17 22.24 22.76
C ALA A 493 1.59 23.39 23.68
N GLU A 494 2.80 23.34 24.24
CA GLU A 494 3.35 24.40 25.09
C GLU A 494 4.13 25.45 24.29
N THR A 495 4.22 25.31 22.96
CA THR A 495 5.00 26.20 22.11
C THR A 495 4.14 27.37 21.62
N LYS A 496 4.77 28.53 21.43
CA LYS A 496 4.13 29.74 20.93
C LYS A 496 4.83 30.23 19.68
N ILE A 497 4.06 30.73 18.72
CA ILE A 497 4.59 31.43 17.54
C ILE A 497 4.99 32.83 17.97
N VAL A 498 6.26 33.17 17.75
CA VAL A 498 6.84 34.45 18.14
C VAL A 498 7.61 35.11 17.00
N LYS A 499 7.77 36.42 17.09
CA LYS A 499 8.84 37.16 16.41
C LYS A 499 9.88 37.53 17.45
N ILE A 500 11.15 37.29 17.13
CA ILE A 500 12.28 37.64 17.99
C ILE A 500 12.93 38.89 17.39
N PHE A 501 12.66 40.04 18.00
CA PHE A 501 13.10 41.35 17.51
C PHE A 501 14.21 41.91 18.38
N ASN A 502 15.09 42.69 17.78
CA ASN A 502 16.09 43.42 18.55
C ASN A 502 15.48 44.74 19.04
N LYS A 503 15.61 45.05 20.33
CA LYS A 503 14.95 46.21 20.96
C LYS A 503 15.39 47.57 20.42
N ASN A 504 16.61 47.62 19.89
CA ASN A 504 17.28 48.86 19.52
C ASN A 504 17.30 49.09 18.00
N THR A 505 16.68 48.20 17.23
CA THR A 505 16.65 48.26 15.77
C THR A 505 15.30 47.79 15.24
N ASN A 506 14.98 48.07 13.97
CA ASN A 506 13.78 47.51 13.32
C ASN A 506 14.07 46.15 12.64
N LYS A 507 14.96 45.35 13.24
CA LYS A 507 15.43 44.08 12.69
C LYS A 507 15.07 42.90 13.59
N CYS A 508 14.85 41.76 12.97
CA CYS A 508 14.42 40.51 13.56
C CYS A 508 15.38 39.37 13.23
N LEU A 509 15.32 38.33 14.06
CA LEU A 509 15.86 37.02 13.77
C LEU A 509 15.08 36.38 12.60
N ARG A 510 15.79 35.97 11.54
CA ARG A 510 15.16 35.43 10.32
C ARG A 510 15.83 34.15 9.85
N ALA A 511 15.04 33.15 9.45
CA ALA A 511 15.55 31.92 8.86
C ALA A 511 16.17 32.21 7.47
N PRO A 512 17.28 31.56 7.06
CA PRO A 512 17.91 31.79 5.76
C PRO A 512 17.01 31.33 4.59
N THR A 513 17.22 31.87 3.39
CA THR A 513 16.54 31.42 2.14
C THR A 513 17.23 30.24 1.44
N SER A 514 18.51 30.02 1.73
CA SER A 514 19.38 29.05 1.06
C SER A 514 20.18 28.25 2.08
N PHE A 515 20.92 27.23 1.61
CA PHE A 515 21.82 26.35 2.39
C PHE A 515 22.94 27.05 3.16
N THR A 516 22.92 28.37 3.34
CA THR A 516 23.87 29.05 4.22
C THR A 516 23.75 28.59 5.68
N PHE A 517 22.72 27.81 6.03
CA PHE A 517 22.44 27.23 7.35
C PHE A 517 22.56 28.23 8.50
N ARG A 518 22.76 29.55 8.31
CA ARG A 518 22.96 30.50 9.42
C ARG A 518 21.74 31.38 9.56
N PRO A 519 21.21 31.57 10.79
CA PRO A 519 20.16 32.55 11.02
C PRO A 519 20.67 33.98 10.74
N LEU A 520 19.77 34.82 10.23
CA LEU A 520 20.05 36.16 9.75
C LEU A 520 19.45 37.22 10.68
N PHE A 521 20.06 38.40 10.64
CA PHE A 521 19.59 39.62 11.29
C PHE A 521 19.21 40.65 10.22
N GLU A 522 17.91 40.81 9.98
CA GLU A 522 17.34 41.57 8.85
C GLU A 522 16.07 42.31 9.26
N LYS A 523 15.57 43.19 8.40
CA LYS A 523 14.30 43.91 8.62
C LYS A 523 13.16 42.91 8.91
N CYS A 524 12.39 43.20 9.96
CA CYS A 524 11.24 42.38 10.33
C CYS A 524 10.17 42.38 9.22
N ASP A 525 9.54 41.23 8.97
CA ASP A 525 8.38 41.10 8.09
C ASP A 525 7.35 40.10 8.67
N ASP A 526 6.26 39.86 7.95
CA ASP A 526 5.20 38.91 8.33
C ASP A 526 5.38 37.52 7.69
N THR A 527 6.49 37.28 7.01
CA THR A 527 6.77 35.98 6.38
C THR A 527 7.05 34.92 7.44
N VAL A 528 6.84 33.65 7.08
CA VAL A 528 7.16 32.50 7.96
C VAL A 528 8.65 32.43 8.31
N ARG A 529 9.53 33.08 7.55
CA ARG A 529 10.97 33.17 7.85
C ARG A 529 11.29 34.03 9.07
N SER A 530 10.44 35.01 9.39
CA SER A 530 10.62 35.90 10.54
C SER A 530 9.88 35.40 11.79
N LYS A 531 9.23 34.23 11.70
CA LYS A 531 8.44 33.62 12.76
C LYS A 531 9.15 32.37 13.28
N TRP A 532 9.11 32.20 14.60
CA TRP A 532 9.78 31.12 15.30
C TRP A 532 8.81 30.45 16.28
N LEU A 533 9.06 29.19 16.58
CA LEU A 533 8.40 28.44 17.65
C LEU A 533 9.34 28.38 18.83
N ILE A 534 8.87 28.79 20.00
CA ILE A 534 9.60 28.68 21.27
C ILE A 534 8.71 28.03 22.33
N SER A 535 9.32 27.34 23.29
CA SER A 535 8.61 26.84 24.47
C SER A 535 8.10 28.01 25.32
N SER A 536 6.96 27.84 25.98
CA SER A 536 6.44 28.79 26.96
C SER A 536 7.27 28.86 28.26
N SER A 537 8.17 27.91 28.46
CA SER A 537 9.15 27.95 29.55
C SER A 537 10.25 28.99 29.28
N SER A 538 10.98 29.42 30.32
CA SER A 538 12.05 30.44 30.20
C SER A 538 13.30 29.96 29.44
N LYS A 539 13.31 28.69 29.02
CA LYS A 539 14.41 28.05 28.30
C LYS A 539 13.85 27.07 27.27
N GLY A 540 14.40 27.00 26.07
CA GLY A 540 13.90 26.05 25.08
C GLY A 540 14.59 26.16 23.74
N TYR A 541 14.11 25.36 22.79
CA TYR A 541 14.56 25.45 21.41
C TYR A 541 14.05 26.73 20.74
N ILE A 542 14.81 27.27 19.79
CA ILE A 542 14.34 28.31 18.87
C ILE A 542 14.14 27.64 17.51
N ARG A 543 12.92 27.16 17.27
CA ARG A 543 12.53 26.42 16.06
C ARG A 543 12.08 27.36 14.95
N SER A 544 12.55 27.13 13.74
CA SER A 544 12.12 27.92 12.57
C SER A 544 10.69 27.54 12.18
N LEU A 545 9.80 28.53 11.97
CA LEU A 545 8.48 28.22 11.40
C LEU A 545 8.58 27.88 9.90
N GLN A 546 9.60 28.39 9.20
CA GLN A 546 9.90 28.05 7.80
C GLN A 546 10.43 26.62 7.64
N TYR A 547 11.20 26.15 8.61
CA TYR A 547 11.79 24.80 8.64
C TYR A 547 11.48 24.17 10.01
N PRO A 548 10.25 23.66 10.22
CA PRO A 548 9.76 23.26 11.54
C PRO A 548 10.63 22.26 12.30
N ASP A 549 11.34 21.37 11.60
CA ASP A 549 12.27 20.42 12.21
C ASP A 549 13.63 20.98 12.56
N TRP A 550 13.91 22.24 12.21
CA TRP A 550 15.22 22.84 12.36
C TRP A 550 15.23 23.88 13.47
N CYS A 551 16.21 23.72 14.34
CA CYS A 551 16.50 24.56 15.48
C CYS A 551 17.77 25.37 15.21
N ILE A 552 17.87 26.55 15.82
CA ILE A 552 19.18 27.21 15.96
C ILE A 552 20.07 26.30 16.82
N ASN A 553 21.26 25.99 16.32
CA ASN A 553 22.24 25.06 16.90
C ASN A 553 23.67 25.63 16.76
N PHE A 554 24.65 25.10 17.48
CA PHE A 554 26.06 25.45 17.41
C PHE A 554 26.78 24.62 16.35
N THR A 555 27.43 25.28 15.40
CA THR A 555 28.26 24.60 14.40
C THR A 555 29.59 24.15 15.02
N THR A 556 30.13 24.92 15.97
CA THR A 556 31.29 24.55 16.78
C THR A 556 31.15 25.14 18.19
N LYS A 557 31.21 24.29 19.23
CA LYS A 557 31.06 24.71 20.64
C LYS A 557 32.08 25.78 21.08
N LYS A 558 33.22 25.92 20.37
CA LYS A 558 34.32 26.85 20.70
C LYS A 558 34.26 28.24 20.03
N LYS A 559 33.59 28.42 18.88
CA LYS A 559 33.61 29.70 18.13
C LYS A 559 32.30 30.50 18.21
N GLY A 560 31.27 29.99 18.89
CA GLY A 560 29.97 30.66 19.01
C GLY A 560 29.14 30.68 17.72
N THR A 561 29.62 30.04 16.66
CA THR A 561 28.97 30.06 15.34
C THR A 561 27.64 29.32 15.39
N LEU A 562 26.61 29.99 14.86
CA LEU A 562 25.24 29.49 14.82
C LEU A 562 24.94 28.86 13.46
N SER A 563 24.14 27.80 13.48
CA SER A 563 23.51 27.23 12.31
C SER A 563 22.13 26.66 12.62
N LEU A 564 21.19 26.78 11.69
CA LEU A 564 19.95 26.03 11.63
C LEU A 564 20.25 24.58 11.25
N ARG A 565 19.87 23.62 12.10
CA ARG A 565 20.03 22.18 11.87
C ARG A 565 18.82 21.44 12.41
N GLN A 566 18.62 20.18 12.01
CA GLN A 566 17.57 19.35 12.58
C GLN A 566 17.69 19.32 14.12
N CYS A 567 16.57 19.50 14.81
CA CYS A 567 16.52 19.53 16.26
C CYS A 567 16.83 18.13 16.80
N ASP A 568 18.02 17.92 17.36
CA ASP A 568 18.37 16.70 18.10
C ASP A 568 18.33 16.95 19.61
N THR A 569 18.07 15.90 20.39
CA THR A 569 17.85 15.93 21.86
C THR A 569 19.03 16.47 22.65
N ASP A 570 20.23 16.39 22.09
CA ASP A 570 21.48 16.62 22.82
C ASP A 570 22.04 18.03 22.60
N ASP A 571 21.43 18.82 21.71
CA ASP A 571 21.96 20.12 21.30
C ASP A 571 20.97 21.28 21.53
N ILE A 572 21.17 21.91 22.69
CA ILE A 572 21.06 23.37 22.93
C ILE A 572 19.65 23.93 23.13
N ILE A 573 19.32 24.11 24.41
CA ILE A 573 18.17 24.85 24.93
C ILE A 573 18.59 26.29 25.23
N PHE A 574 18.16 27.29 24.47
CA PHE A 574 18.50 28.70 24.77
C PHE A 574 17.74 29.22 25.99
N ASN A 575 18.36 30.12 26.78
CA ASN A 575 17.59 30.89 27.76
C ASN A 575 17.02 32.14 27.09
N TYR A 576 15.71 32.34 27.23
CA TYR A 576 15.01 33.44 26.60
C TYR A 576 15.06 34.72 27.44
N PRO A 577 14.85 35.90 26.81
CA PRO A 577 14.63 37.15 27.52
C PRO A 577 13.46 37.05 28.51
N THR A 578 13.66 37.59 29.71
CA THR A 578 12.64 37.78 30.74
C THR A 578 12.42 39.28 31.00
N SER A 579 11.47 39.63 31.87
CA SER A 579 11.30 41.03 32.31
C SER A 579 12.55 41.63 32.97
N SER A 580 13.45 40.79 33.47
CA SER A 580 14.70 41.17 34.14
C SER A 580 15.96 41.04 33.27
N GLN A 581 15.87 40.38 32.12
CA GLN A 581 17.00 40.09 31.24
C GLN A 581 16.57 40.15 29.79
N ASP A 582 17.16 41.02 28.98
CA ASP A 582 16.79 41.21 27.58
C ASP A 582 17.75 40.55 26.60
N THR A 583 18.54 39.56 27.03
CA THR A 583 19.48 38.84 26.17
C THR A 583 19.06 37.39 25.97
N ILE A 584 19.27 36.85 24.76
CA ILE A 584 19.19 35.40 24.50
C ILE A 584 20.58 34.81 24.79
N THR A 585 20.68 33.87 25.72
CA THR A 585 21.97 33.30 26.15
C THR A 585 22.11 31.82 25.82
N SER A 586 23.36 31.38 25.66
CA SER A 586 23.68 29.97 25.46
C SER A 586 23.47 29.16 26.75
N PRO A 587 22.91 27.94 26.67
CA PRO A 587 22.86 27.04 27.82
C PRO A 587 24.23 26.49 28.22
N LEU A 588 25.17 26.41 27.26
CA LEU A 588 26.49 25.85 27.49
C LEU A 588 27.44 26.87 28.13
N ASP A 589 27.14 28.17 27.97
CA ASP A 589 27.92 29.27 28.51
C ASP A 589 27.04 30.53 28.60
N THR A 590 26.54 30.82 29.80
CA THR A 590 25.65 31.98 30.03
C THR A 590 26.36 33.32 29.89
N THR A 591 27.70 33.34 29.74
CA THR A 591 28.47 34.55 29.41
C THR A 591 28.41 34.88 27.92
N LYS A 592 27.80 34.02 27.10
CA LYS A 592 27.63 34.23 25.67
C LYS A 592 26.19 34.61 25.31
N CYS A 593 26.05 35.72 24.62
CA CYS A 593 24.79 36.31 24.18
C CYS A 593 24.66 36.26 22.66
N LEU A 594 23.44 36.04 22.17
CA LEU A 594 23.10 36.14 20.76
C LEU A 594 23.30 37.58 20.28
N GLY A 595 24.12 37.76 19.25
CA GLY A 595 24.36 39.07 18.64
C GLY A 595 24.83 38.95 17.20
N ILE A 596 25.19 40.09 16.60
CA ILE A 596 25.68 40.15 15.21
C ILE A 596 27.12 39.62 15.14
N PHE A 597 27.43 38.89 14.07
CA PHE A 597 28.80 38.50 13.73
C PHE A 597 29.62 39.75 13.38
N GLU A 598 30.76 39.97 14.04
CA GLU A 598 31.44 41.26 14.05
C GLU A 598 31.78 41.82 12.64
N GLU A 599 32.14 40.95 11.70
CA GLU A 599 32.44 41.31 10.30
C GLU A 599 31.23 41.82 9.49
N ASP A 600 30.02 41.65 10.02
CA ASP A 600 28.77 42.05 9.37
C ASP A 600 28.11 43.26 10.05
N ARG A 601 28.76 43.90 11.03
CA ARG A 601 28.25 45.14 11.63
C ARG A 601 28.05 46.20 10.56
N GLY A 602 26.87 46.84 10.56
CA GLY A 602 26.50 47.90 9.60
C GLY A 602 25.91 47.42 8.27
N LYS A 603 25.87 46.11 8.00
CA LYS A 603 25.24 45.57 6.79
C LYS A 603 23.71 45.54 6.90
N GLU A 604 23.02 45.56 5.77
CA GLU A 604 21.55 45.43 5.71
C GLU A 604 21.11 44.04 6.21
N THR A 605 21.82 43.01 5.77
CA THR A 605 21.74 41.63 6.26
C THR A 605 23.02 41.27 7.01
N SER A 606 22.89 40.81 8.25
CA SER A 606 24.04 40.37 9.05
C SER A 606 23.88 38.92 9.52
N ARG A 607 24.97 38.14 9.53
CA ARG A 607 24.99 36.82 10.16
C ARG A 607 24.95 36.97 11.68
N LEU A 608 24.33 36.00 12.36
CA LEU A 608 24.31 35.95 13.83
C LEU A 608 25.41 35.04 14.40
N ASN A 609 25.83 35.36 15.62
CA ASN A 609 26.85 34.65 16.38
C ASN A 609 26.56 34.73 17.89
N LEU A 610 27.17 33.84 18.67
CA LEU A 610 27.27 34.02 20.11
C LEU A 610 28.55 34.79 20.45
N ASN A 611 28.36 35.99 21.00
CA ASN A 611 29.43 36.88 21.43
C ASN A 611 29.49 36.93 22.96
N ASN A 612 30.54 37.50 23.55
CA ASN A 612 30.52 37.81 24.98
C ASN A 612 29.35 38.75 25.28
N CYS A 613 28.59 38.45 26.33
CA CYS A 613 27.50 39.29 26.80
C CYS A 613 28.05 40.66 27.23
N ASP A 614 27.55 41.73 26.60
CA ASP A 614 27.92 43.11 26.87
C ASP A 614 26.67 43.98 26.80
N LYS A 615 26.24 44.49 27.96
CA LYS A 615 25.02 45.31 28.10
C LYS A 615 25.10 46.65 27.35
N SER A 616 26.28 47.07 26.89
CA SER A 616 26.44 48.28 26.09
C SER A 616 26.17 48.05 24.59
N LYS A 617 26.07 46.78 24.16
CA LYS A 617 25.94 46.40 22.75
C LYS A 617 24.48 46.27 22.35
N SER A 618 23.97 47.30 21.69
CA SER A 618 22.56 47.40 21.28
C SER A 618 22.08 46.19 20.46
N GLU A 619 22.97 45.51 19.74
CA GLU A 619 22.70 44.32 18.93
C GLU A 619 22.45 43.03 19.74
N GLN A 620 22.66 43.03 21.05
CA GLN A 620 22.47 41.85 21.92
C GLN A 620 21.14 41.87 22.70
N HIS A 621 20.36 42.95 22.59
CA HIS A 621 19.10 43.12 23.31
C HIS A 621 17.92 42.69 22.44
N TRP A 622 17.22 41.67 22.87
CA TRP A 622 16.13 41.00 22.17
C TRP A 622 14.83 41.07 22.98
N GLU A 623 13.72 41.04 22.25
CA GLU A 623 12.39 40.94 22.81
C GLU A 623 11.58 39.93 21.98
N ILE A 624 10.68 39.23 22.66
CA ILE A 624 9.87 38.17 22.10
C ILE A 624 8.44 38.68 21.99
N GLN A 625 7.98 38.89 20.75
CA GLN A 625 6.60 39.28 20.48
C GLN A 625 5.77 38.04 20.17
N TYR A 626 4.72 37.79 20.95
CA TYR A 626 3.76 36.73 20.66
C TYR A 626 2.85 37.13 19.50
N VAL A 627 2.70 36.23 18.52
CA VAL A 627 1.78 36.44 17.40
C VAL A 627 0.39 35.93 17.83
N ASN A 628 -0.52 36.84 18.18
CA ASN A 628 -1.88 36.49 18.62
C ASN A 628 -2.68 35.83 17.48
N GLN A 629 -3.15 34.60 17.71
CA GLN A 629 -4.09 33.90 16.84
C GLN A 629 -5.53 34.15 17.31
N SER A 630 -6.16 35.27 16.93
CA SER A 630 -7.64 35.37 16.97
C SER A 630 -8.27 36.44 16.06
N SER A 631 -9.12 35.94 15.16
CA SER A 631 -10.45 36.42 14.73
C SER A 631 -10.67 37.63 13.79
N SER A 632 -11.46 37.30 12.74
CA SER A 632 -12.46 38.09 12.00
C SER A 632 -12.07 38.71 10.65
N THR A 633 -12.38 37.97 9.59
CA THR A 633 -12.67 38.55 8.26
C THR A 633 -14.02 39.26 8.31
N LYS A 634 -14.01 40.58 8.45
CA LYS A 634 -15.16 41.45 8.13
C LYS A 634 -15.05 41.85 6.65
N PRO A 635 -16.13 41.84 5.85
CA PRO A 635 -16.05 42.21 4.44
C PRO A 635 -15.71 43.71 4.33
N ILE A 636 -14.60 44.02 3.66
CA ILE A 636 -14.25 45.37 3.27
C ILE A 636 -15.15 45.76 2.10
N ALA A 637 -15.94 46.81 2.28
CA ALA A 637 -16.76 47.40 1.23
C ALA A 637 -15.85 48.04 0.16
N THR A 638 -15.97 47.57 -1.08
CA THR A 638 -15.27 48.13 -2.23
C THR A 638 -15.87 49.49 -2.57
N THR A 639 -15.09 50.55 -2.39
CA THR A 639 -15.42 51.90 -2.86
C THR A 639 -15.07 51.99 -4.35
N THR A 640 -16.09 52.12 -5.21
CA THR A 640 -15.93 52.33 -6.65
C THR A 640 -15.36 53.73 -6.90
N THR A 641 -14.13 53.80 -7.42
CA THR A 641 -13.52 55.06 -7.88
C THR A 641 -13.81 55.21 -9.37
N THR A 642 -14.64 56.17 -9.74
CA THR A 642 -14.95 56.54 -11.11
C THR A 642 -13.76 57.28 -11.72
N THR A 643 -13.09 56.70 -12.72
CA THR A 643 -12.08 57.41 -13.52
C THR A 643 -12.69 57.83 -14.85
N THR A 644 -12.70 59.14 -15.09
CA THR A 644 -13.18 59.80 -16.30
C THR A 644 -12.19 59.60 -17.45
N THR A 645 -12.60 58.91 -18.52
CA THR A 645 -11.78 58.73 -19.72
C THR A 645 -11.96 59.91 -20.68
N ARG A 646 -10.85 60.59 -20.99
CA ARG A 646 -10.73 61.68 -21.96
C ARG A 646 -10.62 61.10 -23.37
N THR A 647 -11.53 61.49 -24.26
CA THR A 647 -11.57 61.10 -25.67
C THR A 647 -10.38 61.70 -26.43
N ILE A 648 -9.56 60.86 -27.06
CA ILE A 648 -8.64 61.26 -28.13
C ILE A 648 -8.96 60.40 -29.34
N THR A 649 -9.37 61.08 -30.41
CA THR A 649 -9.69 60.53 -31.72
C THR A 649 -8.40 60.18 -32.46
N THR A 650 -8.24 58.93 -32.94
CA THR A 650 -7.33 58.67 -34.07
C THR A 650 -7.75 57.45 -34.90
N THR A 651 -8.02 57.78 -36.16
CA THR A 651 -8.04 57.06 -37.44
C THR A 651 -7.97 55.52 -37.50
N ARG A 652 -9.13 54.98 -37.91
CA ARG A 652 -9.47 53.70 -38.55
C ARG A 652 -8.35 53.02 -39.38
N THR A 653 -8.04 51.78 -39.02
CA THR A 653 -7.59 50.73 -39.95
C THR A 653 -8.47 49.49 -39.73
N THR A 654 -9.10 49.02 -40.81
CA THR A 654 -10.12 47.97 -40.80
C THR A 654 -9.46 46.59 -40.71
N THR A 655 -9.73 45.84 -39.65
CA THR A 655 -9.43 44.40 -39.60
C THR A 655 -10.66 43.66 -39.12
N THR A 656 -11.28 42.91 -40.03
CA THR A 656 -12.45 42.09 -39.80
C THR A 656 -12.10 41.00 -38.78
N THR A 657 -12.57 41.16 -37.54
CA THR A 657 -12.42 40.17 -36.48
C THR A 657 -13.77 39.52 -36.26
N THR A 658 -13.87 38.22 -36.56
CA THR A 658 -15.06 37.41 -36.29
C THR A 658 -15.19 37.21 -34.78
N THR A 659 -16.01 38.03 -34.12
CA THR A 659 -16.28 37.89 -32.68
C THR A 659 -17.09 36.62 -32.44
N THR A 660 -16.42 35.55 -32.00
CA THR A 660 -17.09 34.38 -31.44
C THR A 660 -17.57 34.75 -30.04
N THR A 661 -18.87 34.90 -29.85
CA THR A 661 -19.49 35.11 -28.54
C THR A 661 -19.26 33.87 -27.67
N VAL A 662 -18.28 33.95 -26.75
CA VAL A 662 -18.04 32.89 -25.76
C VAL A 662 -19.23 32.88 -24.80
N LYS A 663 -20.08 31.85 -24.93
CA LYS A 663 -21.21 31.62 -24.02
C LYS A 663 -20.65 31.38 -22.60
N PRO A 664 -21.11 32.08 -21.56
CA PRO A 664 -20.60 31.91 -20.21
C PRO A 664 -20.83 30.46 -19.75
N LEU A 665 -19.79 29.85 -19.20
CA LEU A 665 -19.85 28.50 -18.63
C LEU A 665 -20.82 28.50 -17.43
N PRO A 666 -21.76 27.54 -17.32
CA PRO A 666 -22.65 27.48 -16.17
C PRO A 666 -21.89 27.12 -14.88
N THR A 667 -22.40 27.63 -13.77
CA THR A 667 -21.88 27.35 -12.42
C THR A 667 -21.95 25.86 -12.11
N ILE A 668 -20.84 25.28 -11.66
CA ILE A 668 -20.73 23.86 -11.27
C ILE A 668 -20.96 23.73 -9.77
N ASN A 669 -21.76 22.77 -9.32
CA ASN A 669 -21.85 22.39 -7.92
C ASN A 669 -20.82 21.31 -7.58
N LEU A 670 -19.69 21.69 -7.00
CA LEU A 670 -18.60 20.76 -6.64
C LEU A 670 -18.95 19.79 -5.51
N ASN A 671 -20.07 20.01 -4.80
CA ASN A 671 -20.53 19.16 -3.72
C ASN A 671 -21.41 17.99 -4.21
N ASP A 672 -21.68 17.90 -5.52
CA ASP A 672 -22.57 16.88 -6.09
C ASP A 672 -21.90 16.04 -7.20
N PRO A 673 -20.79 15.32 -6.89
CA PRO A 673 -20.14 14.46 -7.87
C PRO A 673 -20.97 13.21 -8.17
N LYS A 674 -20.94 12.79 -9.44
CA LYS A 674 -21.57 11.56 -9.92
C LYS A 674 -20.52 10.57 -10.43
N TRP A 675 -20.85 9.28 -10.38
CA TRP A 675 -20.14 8.23 -11.11
C TRP A 675 -21.01 7.77 -12.26
N ILE A 676 -20.43 7.69 -13.46
CA ILE A 676 -21.12 7.21 -14.66
C ILE A 676 -20.71 5.75 -14.84
N TYR A 677 -21.61 4.83 -14.54
CA TYR A 677 -21.34 3.40 -14.39
C TYR A 677 -22.06 2.58 -15.46
N ASN A 678 -21.35 1.69 -16.14
CA ASN A 678 -21.94 0.72 -17.03
C ASN A 678 -22.20 -0.60 -16.27
N ASN A 679 -23.47 -1.02 -16.25
CA ASN A 679 -23.91 -2.18 -15.47
C ASN A 679 -23.45 -3.51 -16.04
N TYR A 680 -23.16 -3.60 -17.34
CA TYR A 680 -22.75 -4.83 -18.00
C TYR A 680 -21.28 -5.13 -17.74
N TYR A 681 -20.42 -4.16 -18.04
CA TYR A 681 -18.96 -4.29 -17.86
C TYR A 681 -18.50 -4.11 -16.41
N LYS A 682 -19.39 -3.65 -15.51
CA LYS A 682 -19.08 -3.38 -14.09
C LYS A 682 -17.98 -2.35 -13.88
N GLN A 683 -17.96 -1.32 -14.73
CA GLN A 683 -16.89 -0.33 -14.78
C GLN A 683 -17.44 1.09 -14.95
N CYS A 684 -16.63 2.08 -14.59
CA CYS A 684 -16.98 3.50 -14.64
C CYS A 684 -16.31 4.20 -15.83
N LEU A 685 -16.99 5.23 -16.35
CA LEU A 685 -16.45 6.13 -17.34
C LEU A 685 -15.37 7.02 -16.70
N SER A 686 -14.17 7.02 -17.26
CA SER A 686 -13.03 7.77 -16.72
C SER A 686 -12.34 8.63 -17.79
N PRO A 687 -12.13 9.94 -17.56
CA PRO A 687 -11.20 10.76 -18.33
C PRO A 687 -9.77 10.21 -18.31
N GLN A 688 -9.01 10.54 -19.37
CA GLN A 688 -7.57 10.31 -19.41
C GLN A 688 -6.80 11.54 -18.91
N ASN A 689 -5.55 11.34 -18.46
CA ASN A 689 -4.72 12.41 -17.92
C ASN A 689 -4.42 13.49 -18.97
N ALA A 690 -4.12 13.05 -20.20
CA ALA A 690 -3.93 13.93 -21.33
C ALA A 690 -5.28 14.53 -21.78
N ILE A 691 -5.27 15.82 -22.10
CA ILE A 691 -6.40 16.53 -22.68
C ILE A 691 -6.67 16.01 -24.11
N ASP A 692 -7.91 16.21 -24.60
CA ASP A 692 -8.34 15.83 -25.95
C ASP A 692 -8.28 14.31 -26.21
N LYS A 693 -8.38 13.50 -25.15
CA LYS A 693 -8.45 12.05 -25.26
C LYS A 693 -9.87 11.55 -25.02
N LYS A 694 -10.23 10.46 -25.69
CA LYS A 694 -11.49 9.74 -25.44
C LYS A 694 -11.55 9.25 -24.00
N PRO A 695 -12.71 9.33 -23.31
CA PRO A 695 -12.83 8.67 -22.03
C PRO A 695 -12.78 7.14 -22.23
N LEU A 696 -12.36 6.45 -21.18
CA LEU A 696 -12.20 5.00 -21.17
C LEU A 696 -13.07 4.38 -20.09
N LEU A 697 -13.43 3.13 -20.30
CA LEU A 697 -14.04 2.31 -19.27
C LEU A 697 -12.94 1.72 -18.37
N LYS A 698 -13.08 1.89 -17.06
CA LYS A 698 -12.13 1.41 -16.06
C LYS A 698 -12.83 1.00 -14.77
N ASP A 699 -12.20 0.16 -13.97
CA ASP A 699 -12.68 -0.20 -12.64
C ASP A 699 -12.94 1.06 -11.82
N CYS A 700 -14.10 1.15 -11.18
CA CYS A 700 -14.49 2.36 -10.46
C CYS A 700 -13.56 2.62 -9.27
N GLU A 701 -13.09 3.85 -9.10
CA GLU A 701 -12.35 4.23 -7.90
C GLU A 701 -12.99 5.47 -7.26
N ASN A 702 -12.70 5.68 -5.98
CA ASN A 702 -13.12 6.89 -5.27
C ASN A 702 -12.12 8.05 -5.46
N THR A 703 -11.59 8.19 -6.68
CA THR A 703 -10.70 9.30 -7.05
C THR A 703 -11.46 10.31 -7.92
N ASN A 704 -10.95 11.53 -8.00
CA ASN A 704 -11.54 12.57 -8.86
C ASN A 704 -11.59 12.17 -10.34
N ARG A 705 -10.80 11.18 -10.75
CA ARG A 705 -10.77 10.63 -12.11
C ARG A 705 -12.02 9.83 -12.51
N PHE A 706 -12.91 9.51 -11.58
CA PHE A 706 -14.15 8.78 -11.87
C PHE A 706 -15.40 9.60 -11.52
N LYS A 707 -15.19 10.78 -10.95
CA LYS A 707 -16.25 11.72 -10.62
C LYS A 707 -16.55 12.59 -11.83
N TRP A 708 -17.82 12.88 -12.02
CA TRP A 708 -18.35 13.76 -13.05
C TRP A 708 -19.32 14.74 -12.40
N TYR A 709 -19.28 16.00 -12.81
CA TYR A 709 -20.27 16.99 -12.38
C TYR A 709 -21.18 17.30 -13.57
N ILE A 710 -22.47 17.03 -13.43
CA ILE A 710 -23.45 17.24 -14.50
C ILE A 710 -24.21 18.53 -14.20
N SER A 711 -24.00 19.56 -15.02
CA SER A 711 -24.60 20.89 -14.78
C SER A 711 -25.18 21.51 -16.06
N PRO A 712 -26.50 21.82 -16.10
CA PRO A 712 -27.53 21.31 -15.17
C PRO A 712 -27.78 19.80 -15.36
N TYR A 713 -28.33 19.13 -14.34
CA TYR A 713 -28.77 17.73 -14.43
C TYR A 713 -30.29 17.68 -14.68
N PRO A 714 -30.82 16.77 -15.52
CA PRO A 714 -30.14 15.68 -16.24
C PRO A 714 -29.60 16.04 -17.63
N LYS A 715 -29.88 17.26 -18.12
CA LYS A 715 -29.45 17.76 -19.43
C LYS A 715 -28.50 18.94 -19.27
N GLY A 716 -27.22 18.74 -19.59
CA GLY A 716 -26.20 19.76 -19.37
C GLY A 716 -24.80 19.31 -19.76
N TYR A 717 -23.81 19.97 -19.18
CA TYR A 717 -22.40 19.68 -19.42
C TYR A 717 -21.89 18.64 -18.42
N PHE A 718 -21.07 17.71 -18.90
CA PHE A 718 -20.48 16.64 -18.11
C PHE A 718 -19.03 17.02 -17.82
N HIS A 719 -18.81 17.69 -16.70
CA HIS A 719 -17.49 18.15 -16.27
C HIS A 719 -16.72 17.01 -15.62
N SER A 720 -15.44 16.90 -15.94
CA SER A 720 -14.54 15.94 -15.32
C SER A 720 -14.22 16.34 -13.89
N GLY A 721 -14.28 15.39 -12.94
CA GLY A 721 -13.81 15.61 -11.59
C GLY A 721 -12.29 15.76 -11.50
N TYR A 722 -11.54 15.18 -12.45
CA TYR A 722 -10.08 15.26 -12.51
C TYR A 722 -9.60 16.70 -12.78
N ASP A 723 -10.31 17.41 -13.64
CA ASP A 723 -10.09 18.82 -13.96
C ASP A 723 -11.43 19.41 -14.41
N THR A 724 -12.05 20.23 -13.55
CA THR A 724 -13.41 20.75 -13.75
C THR A 724 -13.52 21.73 -14.92
N ASN A 725 -12.38 22.19 -15.46
CA ASN A 725 -12.33 22.96 -16.70
C ASN A 725 -12.39 22.07 -17.96
N ARG A 726 -12.41 20.74 -17.80
CA ARG A 726 -12.57 19.79 -18.89
C ARG A 726 -13.96 19.15 -18.88
N CYS A 727 -14.54 19.03 -20.07
CA CYS A 727 -15.86 18.50 -20.29
C CYS A 727 -15.84 17.39 -21.34
N LEU A 728 -16.84 16.51 -21.28
CA LEU A 728 -17.13 15.57 -22.35
C LEU A 728 -17.58 16.35 -23.60
N ASN A 729 -17.00 16.00 -24.74
CA ASN A 729 -17.13 16.73 -26.00
C ASN A 729 -17.23 15.80 -27.20
N LEU A 730 -17.92 16.24 -28.25
CA LEU A 730 -17.80 15.64 -29.57
C LEU A 730 -16.56 16.19 -30.26
N LEU A 731 -15.64 15.29 -30.63
CA LEU A 731 -14.52 15.59 -31.51
C LEU A 731 -14.97 15.56 -32.98
N ASP A 732 -15.79 14.57 -33.33
CA ASP A 732 -16.31 14.37 -34.68
C ASP A 732 -17.77 13.91 -34.58
N PRO A 733 -18.73 14.84 -34.63
CA PRO A 733 -20.15 14.53 -34.53
C PRO A 733 -20.65 13.60 -35.65
N VAL A 734 -20.02 13.59 -36.83
CA VAL A 734 -20.48 12.76 -37.95
C VAL A 734 -20.12 11.31 -37.68
N ASN A 735 -18.86 11.06 -37.32
CA ASN A 735 -18.40 9.70 -37.05
C ASN A 735 -18.72 9.23 -35.63
N GLY A 736 -19.03 10.13 -34.69
CA GLY A 736 -19.36 9.80 -33.30
C GLY A 736 -18.18 9.86 -32.32
N LYS A 737 -17.03 10.42 -32.72
CA LYS A 737 -15.86 10.53 -31.84
C LYS A 737 -16.14 11.46 -30.68
N ILE A 738 -15.91 10.97 -29.47
CA ILE A 738 -15.97 11.78 -28.24
C ILE A 738 -14.59 11.93 -27.59
N LYS A 739 -14.41 13.02 -26.85
CA LYS A 739 -13.19 13.36 -26.12
C LYS A 739 -13.50 14.10 -24.83
N VAL A 740 -12.52 14.18 -23.94
CA VAL A 740 -12.55 15.07 -22.77
C VAL A 740 -11.57 16.22 -23.01
N SER A 741 -12.09 17.43 -23.20
CA SER A 741 -11.31 18.63 -23.56
C SER A 741 -11.80 19.87 -22.83
N GLN A 742 -11.21 21.04 -23.07
CA GLN A 742 -11.65 22.30 -22.46
C GLN A 742 -13.17 22.50 -22.61
N CYS A 743 -13.81 23.03 -21.57
CA CYS A 743 -15.26 23.22 -21.57
C CYS A 743 -15.74 24.36 -22.47
N ASN A 744 -14.84 25.18 -23.04
CA ASN A 744 -15.21 26.22 -24.00
C ASN A 744 -15.78 25.63 -25.31
N SER A 745 -15.47 24.37 -25.63
CA SER A 745 -16.04 23.61 -26.74
C SER A 745 -17.12 22.62 -26.30
N SER A 746 -17.68 22.81 -25.10
CA SER A 746 -18.56 21.84 -24.43
C SER A 746 -19.80 21.44 -25.24
N THR A 747 -19.97 20.14 -25.48
CA THR A 747 -21.22 19.56 -25.97
C THR A 747 -22.17 19.32 -24.80
N ILE A 748 -23.46 19.64 -24.97
CA ILE A 748 -24.50 19.32 -23.99
C ILE A 748 -24.89 17.85 -24.18
N PHE A 749 -25.04 17.11 -23.10
CA PHE A 749 -25.56 15.75 -23.10
C PHE A 749 -26.81 15.66 -22.21
N GLU A 750 -27.71 14.73 -22.51
CA GLU A 750 -28.91 14.43 -21.73
C GLU A 750 -28.88 12.98 -21.27
N TYR A 751 -28.97 12.76 -19.95
CA TYR A 751 -29.20 11.43 -19.40
C TYR A 751 -30.71 11.16 -19.28
N LYS A 752 -31.23 10.18 -20.02
CA LYS A 752 -32.63 9.73 -19.93
C LYS A 752 -32.73 8.26 -20.30
N ASN A 753 -33.67 7.53 -19.70
CA ASN A 753 -33.90 6.11 -19.98
C ASN A 753 -32.62 5.25 -19.93
N ASN A 754 -31.75 5.48 -18.95
CA ASN A 754 -30.44 4.81 -18.80
C ASN A 754 -29.45 5.02 -19.97
N HIS A 755 -29.67 6.02 -20.82
CA HIS A 755 -28.78 6.34 -21.94
C HIS A 755 -28.32 7.80 -21.84
N ILE A 756 -27.13 8.09 -22.39
CA ILE A 756 -26.57 9.44 -22.47
C ILE A 756 -26.59 9.87 -23.94
N TYR A 757 -27.44 10.85 -24.26
CA TYR A 757 -27.63 11.38 -25.61
C TYR A 757 -26.85 12.68 -25.79
N SER A 758 -26.35 12.93 -27.00
CA SER A 758 -25.90 14.29 -27.36
C SER A 758 -27.12 15.19 -27.55
N ASP A 759 -27.04 16.43 -27.10
CA ASP A 759 -28.10 17.40 -27.35
C ASP A 759 -28.28 17.64 -28.85
N GLY A 760 -29.54 17.67 -29.31
CA GLY A 760 -29.90 17.76 -30.73
C GLY A 760 -29.87 16.43 -31.50
N ASP A 761 -29.39 15.33 -30.90
CA ASP A 761 -29.35 14.01 -31.54
C ASP A 761 -29.90 12.93 -30.59
N ASN A 762 -31.19 12.60 -30.78
CA ASN A 762 -31.87 11.57 -30.00
C ASN A 762 -31.75 10.16 -30.60
N GLN A 763 -31.08 10.01 -31.75
CA GLN A 763 -30.88 8.71 -32.41
C GLN A 763 -29.57 8.07 -31.97
N ARG A 764 -28.59 8.86 -31.52
CA ARG A 764 -27.29 8.37 -31.07
C ARG A 764 -27.03 8.65 -29.59
N CYS A 765 -26.39 7.68 -28.93
CA CYS A 765 -26.04 7.73 -27.52
C CYS A 765 -24.64 7.17 -27.28
N VAL A 766 -24.10 7.52 -26.13
CA VAL A 766 -22.79 7.07 -25.68
C VAL A 766 -22.82 5.56 -25.45
N GLY A 767 -21.98 4.82 -26.16
CA GLY A 767 -21.75 3.38 -25.99
C GLY A 767 -20.27 3.05 -25.80
N ILE A 768 -19.98 1.78 -25.58
CA ILE A 768 -18.63 1.24 -25.36
C ILE A 768 -18.24 0.38 -26.57
N GLY A 769 -16.97 0.49 -26.97
CA GLY A 769 -16.43 -0.21 -28.12
C GLY A 769 -16.36 0.72 -29.32
N ASP A 770 -15.13 1.15 -29.62
CA ASP A 770 -14.75 1.79 -30.87
C ASP A 770 -14.14 0.70 -31.78
N PRO A 771 -14.34 0.71 -33.11
CA PRO A 771 -13.69 -0.22 -34.03
C PRO A 771 -12.17 -0.41 -33.81
N GLU A 772 -11.48 0.58 -33.22
CA GLU A 772 -10.05 0.50 -32.91
C GLU A 772 -9.72 0.15 -31.44
N ASN A 773 -10.69 0.19 -30.51
CA ASN A 773 -10.44 -0.08 -29.09
C ASN A 773 -11.71 -0.48 -28.33
N ILE A 774 -11.70 -1.69 -27.76
CA ILE A 774 -12.82 -2.30 -27.04
C ILE A 774 -13.22 -1.58 -25.74
N THR A 775 -12.34 -0.78 -25.12
CA THR A 775 -12.64 -0.05 -23.87
C THR A 775 -12.90 1.44 -24.08
N GLY A 776 -12.83 1.93 -25.32
CA GLY A 776 -13.11 3.33 -25.65
C GLY A 776 -14.61 3.59 -25.76
N THR A 777 -15.04 4.80 -25.39
CA THR A 777 -16.43 5.22 -25.57
C THR A 777 -16.64 6.04 -26.84
N TYR A 778 -17.81 5.91 -27.45
CA TYR A 778 -18.19 6.57 -28.71
C TYR A 778 -19.67 6.93 -28.72
N LEU A 779 -20.08 7.87 -29.58
CA LEU A 779 -21.48 8.15 -29.87
C LEU A 779 -21.92 7.26 -31.06
N LYS A 780 -22.88 6.36 -30.86
CA LYS A 780 -23.39 5.44 -31.90
C LYS A 780 -24.91 5.32 -31.83
N ASP A 781 -25.53 4.75 -32.86
CA ASP A 781 -26.98 4.56 -32.92
C ASP A 781 -27.48 3.81 -31.68
N CYS A 782 -28.53 4.33 -31.05
CA CYS A 782 -29.12 3.72 -29.87
C CYS A 782 -29.92 2.48 -30.23
N VAL A 783 -29.40 1.31 -29.88
CA VAL A 783 -30.02 0.01 -30.13
C VAL A 783 -30.43 -0.72 -28.85
N ASN A 784 -30.44 -0.01 -27.70
CA ASN A 784 -30.72 -0.55 -26.36
C ASN A 784 -29.83 -1.75 -26.02
N ASP A 785 -28.56 -1.71 -26.44
CA ASP A 785 -27.60 -2.75 -26.09
C ASP A 785 -26.92 -2.41 -24.76
N SER A 786 -26.49 -3.44 -24.06
CA SER A 786 -25.95 -3.39 -22.70
C SER A 786 -24.70 -2.50 -22.56
N ASP A 787 -23.98 -2.27 -23.66
CA ASP A 787 -22.83 -1.37 -23.73
C ASP A 787 -23.20 0.12 -23.78
N GLN A 788 -24.46 0.44 -24.10
CA GLN A 788 -25.02 1.79 -24.16
C GLN A 788 -25.80 2.17 -22.89
N GLU A 789 -26.04 1.20 -22.02
CA GLU A 789 -26.74 1.40 -20.76
C GLU A 789 -25.80 1.95 -19.68
N TRP A 790 -26.10 3.15 -19.22
CA TRP A 790 -25.40 3.83 -18.15
C TRP A 790 -26.32 4.04 -16.95
N SER A 791 -25.71 4.10 -15.78
CA SER A 791 -26.35 4.51 -14.54
C SER A 791 -25.53 5.61 -13.89
N ILE A 792 -26.21 6.60 -13.32
CA ILE A 792 -25.59 7.77 -12.69
C ILE A 792 -25.73 7.61 -11.18
N TRP A 793 -24.59 7.50 -10.48
CA TRP A 793 -24.56 7.21 -9.05
C TRP A 793 -24.05 8.41 -8.26
N ASP A 794 -24.69 8.71 -7.12
CA ASP A 794 -24.24 9.73 -6.16
C ASP A 794 -23.15 9.21 -5.20
N ARG A 795 -22.78 7.93 -5.35
CA ARG A 795 -21.79 7.21 -4.57
C ARG A 795 -20.93 6.39 -5.51
N ASN A 796 -19.72 6.05 -5.09
CA ASN A 796 -18.89 5.12 -5.84
C ASN A 796 -19.60 3.75 -5.92
N PRO A 797 -19.91 3.21 -7.12
CA PRO A 797 -20.63 1.96 -7.29
C PRO A 797 -19.97 0.77 -6.56
N ILE A 798 -18.64 0.72 -6.53
CA ILE A 798 -17.91 -0.38 -5.89
C ILE A 798 -18.13 -0.42 -4.38
N ASP A 799 -18.23 0.74 -3.73
CA ASP A 799 -18.45 0.83 -2.28
C ASP A 799 -19.84 0.31 -1.89
N ILE A 800 -20.80 0.32 -2.82
CA ILE A 800 -22.17 -0.16 -2.62
C ILE A 800 -22.33 -1.63 -3.04
N ILE A 801 -21.79 -1.99 -4.21
CA ILE A 801 -21.94 -3.34 -4.79
C ILE A 801 -21.17 -4.37 -3.97
N ASN A 802 -19.95 -4.02 -3.52
CA ASN A 802 -19.07 -4.91 -2.77
C ASN A 802 -19.13 -4.69 -1.25
N ALA A 803 -20.16 -3.99 -0.76
CA ALA A 803 -20.34 -3.78 0.67
C ALA A 803 -20.47 -5.13 1.40
N ASN A 804 -19.69 -5.31 2.48
CA ASN A 804 -19.88 -6.45 3.38
C ASN A 804 -21.29 -6.43 3.93
N SER A 805 -21.94 -7.58 3.91
CA SER A 805 -23.34 -7.73 4.28
C SER A 805 -23.56 -8.87 5.26
N HIS A 806 -24.71 -8.84 5.92
CA HIS A 806 -25.15 -9.87 6.86
C HIS A 806 -26.65 -10.16 6.68
N THR A 807 -27.07 -11.35 7.11
CA THR A 807 -28.49 -11.73 7.07
C THR A 807 -29.22 -11.11 8.26
N VAL A 808 -30.32 -10.39 7.98
CA VAL A 808 -31.07 -9.63 8.97
C VAL A 808 -32.58 -9.72 8.77
N TRP A 809 -33.30 -9.33 9.82
CA TRP A 809 -34.71 -8.94 9.78
C TRP A 809 -34.81 -7.44 9.92
N ILE A 810 -35.68 -6.84 9.12
CA ILE A 810 -36.04 -5.42 9.22
C ILE A 810 -37.33 -5.34 10.02
N PHE A 811 -37.22 -5.05 11.31
CA PHE A 811 -38.27 -5.19 12.30
C PHE A 811 -38.84 -3.84 12.72
N ASN A 812 -40.15 -3.69 12.66
CA ASN A 812 -40.86 -2.59 13.27
C ASN A 812 -41.34 -2.99 14.67
N LYS A 813 -40.58 -2.55 15.68
CA LYS A 813 -40.87 -2.84 17.10
C LYS A 813 -42.20 -2.25 17.58
N LYS A 814 -42.64 -1.11 17.03
CA LYS A 814 -43.88 -0.44 17.46
C LYS A 814 -45.14 -1.17 16.98
N LEU A 815 -45.04 -1.91 15.88
CA LEU A 815 -46.16 -2.66 15.29
C LEU A 815 -45.99 -4.19 15.43
N ASN A 816 -44.85 -4.65 15.93
CA ASN A 816 -44.48 -6.06 16.03
C ASN A 816 -44.60 -6.80 14.68
N LYS A 817 -44.06 -6.19 13.62
CA LYS A 817 -44.11 -6.72 12.24
C LYS A 817 -42.76 -6.53 11.56
N CYS A 818 -42.46 -7.35 10.56
CA CYS A 818 -41.27 -7.26 9.73
C CYS A 818 -41.58 -6.76 8.32
N LEU A 819 -40.57 -6.16 7.69
CA LEU A 819 -40.58 -5.83 6.27
C LEU A 819 -40.38 -7.11 5.46
N LEU A 820 -41.38 -7.49 4.69
CA LEU A 820 -41.38 -8.66 3.81
C LEU A 820 -41.13 -8.23 2.37
N ALA A 821 -40.23 -8.94 1.68
CA ALA A 821 -40.00 -8.75 0.26
C ALA A 821 -41.29 -8.98 -0.54
N GLY A 822 -41.48 -8.35 -1.69
CA GLY A 822 -42.59 -8.67 -2.61
C GLY A 822 -42.57 -10.13 -3.06
N THR A 823 -43.70 -10.66 -3.54
CA THR A 823 -43.78 -12.06 -4.01
C THR A 823 -43.09 -12.32 -5.35
N GLN A 824 -42.88 -11.29 -6.17
CA GLN A 824 -42.23 -11.36 -7.48
C GLN A 824 -41.61 -10.01 -7.84
N ALA A 825 -40.87 -9.95 -8.94
CA ALA A 825 -40.34 -8.72 -9.52
C ALA A 825 -41.44 -7.66 -9.67
N THR A 826 -41.11 -6.40 -9.42
CA THR A 826 -42.00 -5.23 -9.47
C THR A 826 -43.13 -5.16 -8.42
N ASN A 827 -43.32 -6.20 -7.60
CA ASN A 827 -44.28 -6.13 -6.49
C ASN A 827 -43.72 -5.26 -5.36
N ARG A 828 -44.61 -4.55 -4.66
CA ARG A 828 -44.25 -3.77 -3.47
C ARG A 828 -43.82 -4.70 -2.31
N PRO A 829 -42.81 -4.31 -1.52
CA PRO A 829 -42.63 -4.86 -0.18
C PRO A 829 -43.88 -4.64 0.68
N VAL A 830 -44.10 -5.52 1.65
CA VAL A 830 -45.26 -5.48 2.56
C VAL A 830 -44.81 -5.61 4.01
N MET A 831 -45.61 -5.13 4.94
CA MET A 831 -45.44 -5.36 6.37
C MET A 831 -46.19 -6.63 6.78
N GLY A 832 -45.55 -7.54 7.53
CA GLY A 832 -46.15 -8.81 7.92
C GLY A 832 -45.39 -9.55 9.03
N ASP A 833 -45.67 -10.84 9.24
CA ASP A 833 -45.07 -11.60 10.34
C ASP A 833 -43.61 -12.01 10.07
N CYS A 834 -42.76 -11.93 11.11
CA CYS A 834 -41.31 -12.13 11.01
C CYS A 834 -40.87 -13.58 10.77
N ASN A 835 -41.76 -14.56 10.96
CA ASN A 835 -41.48 -15.98 10.70
C ASN A 835 -41.57 -16.36 9.21
N ASN A 836 -41.89 -15.39 8.34
CA ASN A 836 -41.95 -15.61 6.90
C ASN A 836 -40.54 -15.62 6.28
N LYS A 837 -40.26 -16.55 5.34
CA LYS A 837 -38.98 -16.58 4.60
C LYS A 837 -38.70 -15.26 3.85
N ARG A 838 -39.74 -14.51 3.47
CA ARG A 838 -39.64 -13.18 2.84
C ARG A 838 -39.21 -12.07 3.79
N ALA A 839 -39.14 -12.32 5.10
CA ALA A 839 -38.73 -11.36 6.12
C ALA A 839 -37.20 -11.20 6.22
N LYS A 840 -36.44 -12.10 5.58
CA LYS A 840 -34.98 -12.11 5.66
C LYS A 840 -34.35 -11.34 4.50
N TRP A 841 -33.38 -10.53 4.85
CA TRP A 841 -32.66 -9.65 3.94
C TRP A 841 -31.16 -9.87 4.10
N ASP A 842 -30.43 -9.77 3.00
CA ASP A 842 -28.99 -9.55 3.03
C ASP A 842 -28.78 -8.03 2.94
N ALA A 843 -28.32 -7.43 4.04
CA ALA A 843 -28.20 -5.99 4.18
C ALA A 843 -26.75 -5.58 4.47
N PRO A 844 -26.31 -4.38 4.04
CA PRO A 844 -24.94 -3.93 4.28
C PRO A 844 -24.71 -3.64 5.77
N ILE A 845 -23.57 -4.09 6.31
CA ILE A 845 -23.17 -3.84 7.71
C ILE A 845 -23.01 -2.34 7.99
N SER A 846 -22.68 -1.55 6.96
CA SER A 846 -22.60 -0.08 7.03
C SER A 846 -23.95 0.59 7.32
N GLY A 847 -25.07 -0.11 7.09
CA GLY A 847 -26.43 0.43 7.16
C GLY A 847 -26.89 1.18 5.89
N GLU A 848 -26.01 1.43 4.92
CA GLU A 848 -26.31 2.07 3.62
C GLU A 848 -25.88 1.15 2.47
N GLY A 849 -26.78 0.92 1.51
CA GLY A 849 -26.52 0.16 0.29
C GLY A 849 -27.70 -0.70 -0.13
N PHE A 850 -27.42 -1.91 -0.61
CA PHE A 850 -28.43 -2.83 -1.15
C PHE A 850 -29.03 -3.74 -0.10
N PHE A 851 -30.34 -3.60 0.13
CA PHE A 851 -31.12 -4.52 0.95
C PHE A 851 -31.72 -5.58 0.03
N LYS A 852 -30.98 -6.68 -0.11
CA LYS A 852 -31.26 -7.78 -1.05
C LYS A 852 -32.22 -8.77 -0.42
N SER A 853 -33.25 -9.18 -1.16
CA SER A 853 -34.16 -10.21 -0.68
C SER A 853 -33.50 -11.58 -0.72
N LEU A 854 -33.56 -12.33 0.39
CA LEU A 854 -33.14 -13.73 0.39
C LEU A 854 -34.20 -14.68 -0.19
N SER A 855 -35.45 -14.24 -0.31
CA SER A 855 -36.53 -15.02 -0.93
C SER A 855 -36.68 -14.79 -2.43
N LEU A 856 -36.27 -13.61 -2.92
CA LEU A 856 -36.33 -13.23 -4.33
C LEU A 856 -34.92 -12.82 -4.77
N LYS A 857 -34.12 -13.82 -5.16
CA LYS A 857 -32.70 -13.68 -5.48
C LYS A 857 -32.48 -12.61 -6.56
N ASP A 858 -31.43 -11.80 -6.38
CA ASP A 858 -31.02 -10.70 -7.27
C ASP A 858 -31.92 -9.46 -7.27
N TYR A 859 -32.95 -9.43 -6.41
CA TYR A 859 -33.83 -8.26 -6.24
C TYR A 859 -33.59 -7.54 -4.92
N CYS A 860 -33.60 -6.21 -4.99
CA CYS A 860 -33.48 -5.28 -3.89
C CYS A 860 -34.78 -4.49 -3.70
N ILE A 861 -34.89 -3.81 -2.56
CA ILE A 861 -35.89 -2.75 -2.40
C ILE A 861 -35.40 -1.54 -3.21
N GLY A 862 -36.14 -1.14 -4.24
CA GLY A 862 -35.80 0.04 -5.01
C GLY A 862 -36.97 0.91 -5.39
N VAL A 863 -36.65 2.13 -5.81
CA VAL A 863 -37.62 3.20 -6.05
C VAL A 863 -38.00 3.25 -7.51
N LYS A 864 -39.26 2.93 -7.82
CA LYS A 864 -39.82 3.06 -9.18
C LYS A 864 -40.24 4.49 -9.50
N ASN A 865 -40.78 5.21 -8.53
CA ASN A 865 -41.24 6.58 -8.71
C ASN A 865 -41.07 7.37 -7.42
N ILE A 866 -40.03 8.22 -7.37
CA ILE A 866 -39.69 8.97 -6.17
C ILE A 866 -40.77 9.99 -5.80
N THR A 867 -41.43 10.61 -6.78
CA THR A 867 -42.51 11.59 -6.56
C THR A 867 -43.69 10.98 -5.83
N ARG A 868 -44.18 9.81 -6.30
CA ARG A 868 -45.25 9.03 -5.66
C ARG A 868 -44.77 8.20 -4.46
N GLY A 869 -43.46 8.12 -4.24
CA GLY A 869 -42.86 7.28 -3.19
C GLY A 869 -42.90 5.78 -3.48
N THR A 870 -43.16 5.37 -4.71
CA THR A 870 -43.40 3.96 -5.03
C THR A 870 -42.11 3.14 -4.93
N ILE A 871 -42.09 2.18 -4.00
CA ILE A 871 -41.03 1.17 -3.86
C ILE A 871 -41.50 -0.20 -4.33
N ILE A 872 -40.60 -0.95 -4.95
CA ILE A 872 -40.85 -2.27 -5.51
C ILE A 872 -39.63 -3.18 -5.30
N MET A 873 -39.81 -4.48 -5.53
CA MET A 873 -38.67 -5.38 -5.76
C MET A 873 -38.14 -5.16 -7.19
N ASN A 874 -36.94 -4.59 -7.34
CA ASN A 874 -36.26 -4.40 -8.63
C ASN A 874 -34.83 -4.95 -8.60
N PRO A 875 -34.16 -5.12 -9.75
CA PRO A 875 -32.73 -5.40 -9.78
C PRO A 875 -31.95 -4.37 -8.94
N CYS A 876 -30.88 -4.83 -8.29
CA CYS A 876 -30.07 -3.98 -7.43
C CYS A 876 -29.23 -2.98 -8.24
N ASP A 877 -29.75 -1.76 -8.41
CA ASP A 877 -29.12 -0.65 -9.14
C ASP A 877 -29.12 0.64 -8.30
N HIS A 878 -28.67 1.77 -8.87
CA HIS A 878 -28.62 3.06 -8.17
C HIS A 878 -29.96 3.51 -7.53
N THR A 879 -31.11 3.04 -8.00
CA THR A 879 -32.43 3.34 -7.42
C THR A 879 -32.79 2.47 -6.22
N ALA A 880 -32.01 1.41 -5.98
CA ALA A 880 -32.16 0.47 -4.88
C ALA A 880 -31.21 0.73 -3.70
N ILE A 881 -30.48 1.85 -3.74
CA ILE A 881 -29.64 2.29 -2.62
C ILE A 881 -30.54 2.90 -1.56
N ILE A 882 -30.59 2.22 -0.41
CA ILE A 882 -31.33 2.69 0.76
C ILE A 882 -30.41 2.73 1.97
N SER A 883 -30.74 3.59 2.92
CA SER A 883 -29.99 3.78 4.16
C SER A 883 -30.91 3.62 5.36
N ASN A 884 -30.46 2.88 6.39
CA ASN A 884 -31.08 2.92 7.71
C ASN A 884 -30.36 3.96 8.58
N VAL A 885 -30.98 5.11 8.79
CA VAL A 885 -30.45 6.19 9.63
C VAL A 885 -31.46 6.45 10.75
N ASN A 886 -31.00 6.45 12.00
CA ASN A 886 -31.84 6.71 13.18
C ASN A 886 -33.10 5.82 13.25
N LYS A 887 -32.97 4.53 12.92
CA LYS A 887 -34.09 3.56 12.89
C LYS A 887 -35.18 3.91 11.87
N THR A 888 -34.82 4.57 10.78
CA THR A 888 -35.71 4.87 9.66
C THR A 888 -35.03 4.47 8.36
N ILE A 889 -35.76 3.83 7.46
CA ILE A 889 -35.24 3.44 6.15
C ILE A 889 -35.58 4.53 5.15
N LYS A 890 -34.56 5.07 4.49
CA LYS A 890 -34.63 6.18 3.53
C LYS A 890 -34.02 5.77 2.21
N SER A 891 -34.44 6.39 1.11
CA SER A 891 -33.79 6.24 -0.20
C SER A 891 -32.74 7.34 -0.39
N SER A 892 -31.62 7.00 -1.03
CA SER A 892 -30.62 7.98 -1.47
C SER A 892 -31.18 9.05 -2.42
N LEU A 893 -32.26 8.73 -3.14
CA LEU A 893 -32.91 9.63 -4.10
C LEU A 893 -33.76 10.72 -3.43
N ALA A 894 -34.16 10.54 -2.15
CA ALA A 894 -34.83 11.58 -1.38
C ALA A 894 -34.68 11.36 0.15
N ASN A 895 -33.78 12.11 0.76
CA ASN A 895 -33.47 12.01 2.20
C ASN A 895 -34.63 12.46 3.13
N ASN A 896 -35.67 13.08 2.59
CA ASN A 896 -36.88 13.50 3.32
C ASN A 896 -38.03 12.49 3.23
N LYS A 897 -37.84 11.34 2.57
CA LYS A 897 -38.84 10.26 2.50
C LYS A 897 -38.37 8.99 3.20
N CYS A 898 -39.27 8.40 3.98
CA CYS A 898 -39.05 7.24 4.82
C CYS A 898 -40.01 6.11 4.45
N VAL A 899 -39.55 4.86 4.53
CA VAL A 899 -40.39 3.69 4.28
C VAL A 899 -41.45 3.56 5.39
N GLY A 900 -42.71 3.52 5.01
CA GLY A 900 -43.87 3.28 5.88
C GLY A 900 -45.03 2.65 5.11
N LEU A 901 -46.20 2.51 5.73
CA LEU A 901 -47.41 1.98 5.11
C LEU A 901 -47.94 2.92 4.02
N LEU A 902 -48.42 2.34 2.93
CA LEU A 902 -49.10 3.08 1.88
C LEU A 902 -50.46 3.57 2.40
N GLU A 903 -50.79 4.83 2.12
CA GLU A 903 -52.09 5.40 2.49
C GLU A 903 -53.25 4.52 1.98
N ASN A 904 -54.18 4.17 2.88
CA ASN A 904 -55.32 3.28 2.64
C ASN A 904 -54.97 1.79 2.38
N ASP A 905 -53.74 1.33 2.66
CA ASP A 905 -53.37 -0.08 2.63
C ASP A 905 -52.57 -0.46 3.88
N ASN A 906 -53.14 -1.32 4.73
CA ASN A 906 -52.54 -1.72 6.01
C ASN A 906 -51.39 -2.72 5.86
N SER A 907 -51.00 -3.08 4.64
CA SER A 907 -49.98 -4.09 4.37
C SER A 907 -48.87 -3.60 3.42
N LYS A 908 -49.18 -2.82 2.38
CA LYS A 908 -48.18 -2.41 1.38
C LYS A 908 -47.33 -1.26 1.87
N LEU A 909 -46.07 -1.25 1.47
CA LEU A 909 -45.12 -0.19 1.85
C LEU A 909 -44.90 0.85 0.73
N ASN A 910 -44.55 2.07 1.16
CA ASN A 910 -44.31 3.25 0.33
C ASN A 910 -43.24 4.15 0.98
N LEU A 911 -42.59 5.01 0.19
CA LEU A 911 -41.76 6.12 0.68
C LEU A 911 -42.65 7.34 0.95
N ASN A 912 -42.96 7.57 2.21
CA ASN A 912 -43.78 8.68 2.69
C ASN A 912 -42.89 9.82 3.20
N PRO A 913 -43.39 11.05 3.37
CA PRO A 913 -42.66 12.07 4.12
C PRO A 913 -42.24 11.53 5.50
N CYS A 914 -40.97 11.71 5.85
CA CYS A 914 -40.44 11.23 7.12
C CYS A 914 -41.14 11.92 8.30
N ASN A 915 -41.68 11.14 9.22
CA ASN A 915 -42.29 11.60 10.47
C ASN A 915 -41.97 10.61 11.60
N GLU A 916 -41.14 11.03 12.55
CA GLU A 916 -40.72 10.19 13.69
C GLU A 916 -41.85 9.86 14.68
N SER A 917 -43.03 10.47 14.53
CA SER A 917 -44.22 10.11 15.31
C SER A 917 -44.99 8.93 14.70
N ASN A 918 -44.80 8.66 13.40
CA ASN A 918 -45.53 7.62 12.67
C ASN A 918 -44.95 6.23 12.98
N LYS A 919 -45.74 5.41 13.69
CA LYS A 919 -45.29 4.11 14.20
C LYS A 919 -44.77 3.16 13.12
N ASP A 920 -45.35 3.22 11.92
CA ASP A 920 -45.02 2.41 10.74
C ASP A 920 -43.70 2.78 10.07
N GLN A 921 -43.07 3.91 10.42
CA GLN A 921 -41.80 4.36 9.84
C GLN A 921 -40.56 3.99 10.69
N HIS A 922 -40.74 3.30 11.81
CA HIS A 922 -39.64 2.88 12.68
C HIS A 922 -39.19 1.45 12.35
N TRP A 923 -37.94 1.31 11.92
CA TRP A 923 -37.35 0.06 11.48
C TRP A 923 -36.01 -0.18 12.18
N GLU A 924 -35.90 -1.32 12.86
CA GLU A 924 -34.69 -1.83 13.48
C GLU A 924 -34.13 -2.96 12.61
N ILE A 925 -32.82 -2.98 12.40
CA ILE A 925 -32.15 -4.10 11.73
C ILE A 925 -31.63 -5.02 12.84
N VAL A 926 -32.08 -6.27 12.83
CA VAL A 926 -31.71 -7.28 13.83
C VAL A 926 -31.19 -8.54 13.17
N GLU A 927 -30.12 -9.12 13.72
CA GLU A 927 -29.44 -10.32 13.18
C GLU A 927 -30.10 -11.63 13.63
N THR A 928 -30.93 -11.56 14.68
CA THR A 928 -31.72 -12.68 15.20
C THR A 928 -33.20 -12.47 14.90
N ASN A 929 -33.96 -13.56 14.81
CA ASN A 929 -35.41 -13.45 14.65
C ASN A 929 -35.98 -12.70 15.88
N PRO A 930 -36.65 -11.55 15.70
CA PRO A 930 -37.14 -10.74 16.82
C PRO A 930 -38.28 -11.38 17.63
N LEU A 931 -38.81 -12.52 17.16
CA LEU A 931 -39.86 -13.28 17.86
C LEU A 931 -39.32 -14.50 18.64
N LEU A 932 -38.00 -14.72 18.62
CA LEU A 932 -37.28 -15.69 19.45
C LEU A 932 -36.49 -14.93 20.51
#